data_AF-A0A9P5RG79-F1
#
_entry.id   AF-A0A9P5RG79-F1
#
_cell.length_a   1.000
_cell.length_b   1.000
_cell.length_c   1.000
_cell.angle_alpha   90.00
_cell.angle_beta   90.00
_cell.angle_gamma   90.00
#
_symmetry.space_group_name_H-M   'P 1'
#
loop_
_entity.id
_entity.type
_entity.pdbx_description
1 polymer ?
#
loop_
_entity_poly.entity_id
_entity_poly.type
_entity_poly.pdbx_seq_one_letter_code
_entity_poly.pdbx_strand_id
1 'polypeptide(L)'
;MSTATDTPVSAPSTSFADDHFSLNSQAQPTTTPSATSTSSSTTTPPPRKLRVAVVGSGLAGLTVAHLLSSLHLEEGQGDQGIDVELFEKAHKLGMDAASLSVTCPCQKCALAAGRSDGDPNHEHVEGRMDVPMRSFFAEYYPNLVRLYRAIGVKFHDADNTLACFDVSFDSESGELTPDTKNRPNRNQRNVNVETPYLSSRSYKVSSDHTITLPDLPPLSVLNPYPFGRRLLGYYRIARDYVRMLAVSKEFMTQGRMMDIGKDPSEWGNGRQVSLREFLVNGKYSHDFSAFFVPLFACVCTCSFERMMEFPACVVLEYVARCMPFGRMQFVSSGVREVTENLSKNIGTIHYNTMVEKIIEAEDTKEANEKGPIVLIDSFGVRRSFDHVIFATQANQAAATLAGQRASKPLPRPFVTSREAGEAESNYGRREEHDSTDPETPQDVQVDSLASDHPFYAQMKTLAKFPYERTQVVCHTDTSFLPKDPASWRLLNIAKATNADILATPFDEVAAELAKTKRRSSIDTLLSSSDDSGLVNRKRRTGAGDTTPASTASSGASSPTTLNNSGSSTPVSTASQSYNSAMATHIMNNTASSLGSTTKFLQTTNPIFQPKPETVISSAWFERAVVNPESMKAVDELSQQMDEQAERLLAGQQAGNNASTSVSDRVWFVGSYAYPGIPLLEGCVVSAVQVMERIVSCSPAHRLDAAVDAAEGSFLKRDAPMRERRRRRKEEQDFAAQSNEAQGDKQDQSPSGVYFRTAWKDTLEDEQIWEQQEKLRLEKEKATADGREVSEKKGHFLSAVGLWTSNVYVEVAWMLLLYLLAIFQWWMVFMIESVGFDGSRWAMA
;
A
#
# COMPACT_ATOMS: atom_id res chain seq x y z
N MET A 1 44.91 50.19 -25.23
CA MET A 1 44.19 50.09 -26.51
C MET A 1 42.72 49.92 -26.14
N SER A 2 41.88 50.97 -26.21
CA SER A 2 41.30 51.56 -27.44
C SER A 2 40.39 50.52 -28.12
N THR A 3 39.07 50.67 -28.24
CA THR A 3 38.15 51.83 -28.05
C THR A 3 36.73 51.25 -27.87
N ALA A 4 35.87 51.65 -26.90
CA ALA A 4 35.02 52.86 -26.82
C ALA A 4 33.84 52.87 -27.85
N THR A 5 32.61 53.40 -27.67
CA THR A 5 31.80 54.07 -26.60
C THR A 5 30.37 54.28 -27.19
N ASP A 6 29.23 54.59 -26.53
CA ASP A 6 28.89 54.90 -25.12
C ASP A 6 27.42 54.46 -24.78
N THR A 7 26.71 55.13 -23.84
CA THR A 7 25.34 54.87 -23.33
C THR A 7 24.34 56.07 -23.58
N PRO A 8 23.34 56.44 -22.73
CA PRO A 8 21.91 56.59 -23.12
C PRO A 8 21.36 58.04 -22.99
N VAL A 9 20.00 58.26 -22.93
CA VAL A 9 19.27 59.17 -21.99
C VAL A 9 17.85 59.67 -22.46
N SER A 10 16.92 59.79 -21.49
CA SER A 10 15.73 60.70 -21.35
C SER A 10 14.35 60.43 -22.01
N ALA A 11 13.31 60.75 -21.20
CA ALA A 11 11.91 61.02 -21.57
C ALA A 11 11.67 62.54 -21.74
N PRO A 12 10.44 63.01 -22.07
CA PRO A 12 9.62 63.59 -20.99
C PRO A 12 8.07 63.47 -21.14
N SER A 13 7.37 63.99 -20.12
CA SER A 13 5.92 64.07 -19.88
C SER A 13 5.23 65.36 -20.37
N THR A 14 3.90 65.34 -20.56
CA THR A 14 2.85 66.40 -20.32
C THR A 14 1.57 66.06 -21.11
N SER A 15 0.32 66.45 -20.83
CA SER A 15 -0.49 66.87 -19.66
C SER A 15 -1.76 67.58 -20.22
N PHE A 16 -2.95 67.29 -19.68
CA PHE A 16 -4.20 68.10 -19.65
C PHE A 16 -4.59 69.07 -20.80
N ALA A 17 -5.84 68.95 -21.27
CA ALA A 17 -6.82 70.06 -21.34
C ALA A 17 -8.26 69.53 -21.51
N ASP A 18 -9.21 70.15 -20.81
CA ASP A 18 -10.66 69.98 -20.99
C ASP A 18 -11.18 70.72 -22.23
N ASP A 19 -12.40 70.42 -22.69
CA ASP A 19 -13.28 71.51 -23.12
C ASP A 19 -14.79 71.21 -22.98
N HIS A 20 -15.58 72.28 -22.88
CA HIS A 20 -16.92 72.28 -22.26
C HIS A 20 -18.12 72.18 -23.24
N PHE A 21 -19.21 71.57 -22.73
CA PHE A 21 -20.64 71.96 -22.88
C PHE A 21 -21.12 72.76 -24.13
N SER A 22 -22.21 72.29 -24.75
CA SER A 22 -23.47 73.07 -24.82
C SER A 22 -24.70 72.28 -25.28
N LEU A 23 -25.87 72.71 -24.81
CA LEU A 23 -27.18 72.09 -25.08
C LEU A 23 -27.71 72.37 -26.49
N ASN A 24 -28.60 71.49 -26.98
CA ASN A 24 -29.87 71.98 -27.53
C ASN A 24 -31.02 70.96 -27.39
N SER A 25 -32.24 71.45 -27.25
CA SER A 25 -33.46 70.67 -26.99
C SER A 25 -34.38 70.58 -28.20
N GLN A 26 -35.13 69.47 -28.36
CA GLN A 26 -36.51 69.54 -28.89
C GLN A 26 -37.36 68.27 -28.68
N ALA A 27 -38.56 68.49 -28.14
CA ALA A 27 -39.85 67.79 -28.31
C ALA A 27 -39.98 66.24 -28.18
N GLN A 28 -40.91 65.82 -27.30
CA GLN A 28 -41.54 64.49 -27.26
C GLN A 28 -42.56 64.29 -28.41
N PRO A 29 -43.12 63.08 -28.56
CA PRO A 29 -44.51 62.93 -28.09
C PRO A 29 -44.74 61.79 -27.08
N THR A 30 -45.82 61.95 -26.32
CA THR A 30 -46.23 61.17 -25.15
C THR A 30 -46.85 59.80 -25.44
N THR A 31 -46.48 58.78 -24.66
CA THR A 31 -47.37 57.67 -24.27
C THR A 31 -47.13 57.24 -22.82
N THR A 32 -48.21 56.87 -22.13
CA THR A 32 -48.29 56.30 -20.77
C THR A 32 -49.54 55.40 -20.72
N PRO A 33 -49.71 54.46 -19.76
CA PRO A 33 -48.79 54.02 -18.70
C PRO A 33 -48.63 52.49 -18.61
N SER A 34 -47.71 52.02 -17.75
CA SER A 34 -47.98 50.85 -16.88
C SER A 34 -47.03 50.85 -15.69
N ALA A 35 -47.59 50.63 -14.50
CA ALA A 35 -46.79 50.43 -13.29
C ALA A 35 -46.24 49.01 -13.30
N THR A 36 -44.92 48.86 -13.22
CA THR A 36 -44.27 47.59 -12.93
C THR A 36 -43.64 47.68 -11.56
N SER A 37 -44.04 46.78 -10.67
CA SER A 37 -43.51 46.67 -9.31
C SER A 37 -42.00 46.47 -9.33
N THR A 38 -41.25 47.39 -8.72
CA THR A 38 -39.85 47.16 -8.35
C THR A 38 -39.79 46.11 -7.24
N SER A 39 -39.65 44.84 -7.61
CA SER A 39 -39.14 43.82 -6.70
C SER A 39 -37.67 44.14 -6.41
N SER A 40 -37.36 44.51 -5.17
CA SER A 40 -35.98 44.63 -4.71
C SER A 40 -35.34 43.25 -4.71
N SER A 41 -34.57 42.95 -5.76
CA SER A 41 -33.71 41.78 -5.82
C SER A 41 -32.58 41.91 -4.81
N THR A 42 -32.83 41.45 -3.58
CA THR A 42 -31.77 41.11 -2.62
C THR A 42 -30.88 40.04 -3.25
N THR A 43 -29.84 40.50 -3.94
CA THR A 43 -28.77 39.67 -4.46
C THR A 43 -27.90 39.29 -3.27
N THR A 44 -28.19 38.13 -2.69
CA THR A 44 -27.32 37.50 -1.69
C THR A 44 -25.92 37.39 -2.30
N PRO A 45 -24.85 37.82 -1.61
CA PRO A 45 -23.50 37.64 -2.14
C PRO A 45 -23.23 36.16 -2.41
N PRO A 46 -22.44 35.83 -3.45
CA PRO A 46 -22.06 34.45 -3.73
C PRO A 46 -21.43 33.78 -2.49
N PRO A 47 -21.73 32.50 -2.22
CA PRO A 47 -21.16 31.79 -1.08
C PRO A 47 -19.64 31.72 -1.21
N ARG A 48 -18.92 31.91 -0.10
CA ARG A 48 -17.47 31.73 -0.06
C ARG A 48 -17.13 30.28 -0.41
N LYS A 49 -16.14 30.06 -1.29
CA LYS A 49 -15.59 28.72 -1.56
C LYS A 49 -15.25 27.98 -0.27
N LEU A 50 -15.61 26.71 -0.23
CA LEU A 50 -15.18 25.78 0.81
C LEU A 50 -13.70 25.46 0.61
N ARG A 51 -12.83 25.85 1.54
CA ARG A 51 -11.37 25.64 1.43
C ARG A 51 -10.96 24.35 2.14
N VAL A 52 -10.36 23.42 1.41
CA VAL A 52 -9.98 22.10 1.91
C VAL A 52 -8.49 21.88 1.74
N ALA A 53 -7.79 21.60 2.84
CA ALA A 53 -6.40 21.14 2.78
C ALA A 53 -6.36 19.61 2.69
N VAL A 54 -5.51 19.08 1.81
CA VAL A 54 -5.21 17.64 1.74
C VAL A 54 -3.73 17.45 2.09
N VAL A 55 -3.44 16.67 3.12
CA VAL A 55 -2.08 16.47 3.64
C VAL A 55 -1.54 15.11 3.20
N GLY A 56 -0.57 15.11 2.29
CA GLY A 56 0.04 13.93 1.68
C GLY A 56 -0.51 13.63 0.28
N SER A 57 0.38 13.44 -0.69
CA SER A 57 0.03 13.17 -2.11
C SER A 57 0.31 11.72 -2.55
N GLY A 58 0.10 10.77 -1.62
CA GLY A 58 -0.10 9.37 -1.97
C GLY A 58 -1.41 9.15 -2.73
N LEU A 59 -1.69 7.91 -3.14
CA LEU A 59 -2.89 7.58 -3.93
C LEU A 59 -4.20 8.12 -3.30
N ALA A 60 -4.37 7.97 -1.98
CA ALA A 60 -5.58 8.42 -1.29
C ALA A 60 -5.75 9.95 -1.33
N GLY A 61 -4.67 10.70 -1.10
CA GLY A 61 -4.66 12.17 -1.13
C GLY A 61 -4.87 12.73 -2.53
N LEU A 62 -4.18 12.15 -3.52
CA LEU A 62 -4.42 12.48 -4.93
C LEU A 62 -5.84 12.13 -5.37
N THR A 63 -6.41 11.01 -4.91
CA THR A 63 -7.81 10.65 -5.20
C THR A 63 -8.77 11.66 -4.58
N VAL A 64 -8.71 11.90 -3.27
CA VAL A 64 -9.68 12.80 -2.61
C VAL A 64 -9.56 14.24 -3.14
N ALA A 65 -8.36 14.73 -3.39
CA ALA A 65 -8.14 16.04 -3.98
C ALA A 65 -8.65 16.11 -5.43
N HIS A 66 -8.40 15.08 -6.24
CA HIS A 66 -8.94 14.98 -7.60
C HIS A 66 -10.47 14.97 -7.59
N LEU A 67 -11.11 14.18 -6.72
CA LEU A 67 -12.57 14.10 -6.64
C LEU A 67 -13.18 15.43 -6.22
N LEU A 68 -12.70 16.04 -5.12
CA LEU A 68 -13.19 17.33 -4.62
C LEU A 68 -13.00 18.46 -5.64
N SER A 69 -11.87 18.48 -6.36
CA SER A 69 -11.59 19.48 -7.42
C SER A 69 -12.31 19.20 -8.74
N SER A 70 -12.93 18.02 -8.91
CA SER A 70 -13.68 17.63 -10.12
C SER A 70 -15.20 17.69 -9.94
N LEU A 71 -15.68 18.08 -8.75
CA LEU A 71 -17.05 18.50 -8.54
C LEU A 71 -17.22 19.88 -9.19
N HIS A 72 -18.05 19.98 -10.24
CA HIS A 72 -18.29 21.13 -11.12
C HIS A 72 -17.24 21.40 -12.20
N LEU A 73 -17.34 20.73 -13.36
CA LEU A 73 -16.81 21.21 -14.64
C LEU A 73 -17.62 20.63 -15.82
N GLU A 74 -18.30 21.46 -16.62
CA GLU A 74 -18.58 21.11 -18.02
C GLU A 74 -17.41 21.53 -18.94
N GLU A 75 -16.85 22.75 -18.77
CA GLU A 75 -15.82 23.29 -19.67
C GLU A 75 -14.64 24.03 -18.97
N GLY A 76 -14.10 23.48 -17.88
CA GLY A 76 -12.70 23.75 -17.46
C GLY A 76 -12.35 25.11 -16.84
N GLN A 77 -13.23 26.13 -16.85
CA GLN A 77 -12.98 27.45 -16.24
C GLN A 77 -14.20 27.98 -15.48
N GLY A 78 -14.38 27.54 -14.23
CA GLY A 78 -15.50 27.92 -13.37
C GLY A 78 -15.13 27.93 -11.88
N ASP A 79 -14.79 29.11 -11.37
CA ASP A 79 -14.67 29.43 -9.95
C ASP A 79 -16.06 29.30 -9.25
N GLN A 80 -16.17 28.70 -8.04
CA GLN A 80 -17.22 28.92 -6.98
C GLN A 80 -17.71 27.67 -6.17
N GLY A 81 -16.99 26.55 -6.11
CA GLY A 81 -17.38 25.38 -5.29
C GLY A 81 -16.45 25.11 -4.10
N ILE A 82 -15.48 24.22 -4.33
CA ILE A 82 -14.42 23.85 -3.38
C ILE A 82 -13.07 24.36 -3.91
N ASP A 83 -12.24 24.87 -3.01
CA ASP A 83 -10.84 25.26 -3.25
C ASP A 83 -9.93 24.26 -2.52
N VAL A 84 -9.12 23.49 -3.27
CA VAL A 84 -8.31 22.41 -2.72
C VAL A 84 -6.82 22.76 -2.79
N GLU A 85 -6.16 22.74 -1.64
CA GLU A 85 -4.70 22.85 -1.55
C GLU A 85 -4.10 21.52 -1.08
N LEU A 86 -3.19 20.94 -1.89
CA LEU A 86 -2.50 19.70 -1.59
C LEU A 86 -1.09 19.98 -1.02
N PHE A 87 -0.74 19.35 0.10
CA PHE A 87 0.55 19.52 0.77
C PHE A 87 1.37 18.22 0.68
N GLU A 88 2.61 18.30 0.20
CA GLU A 88 3.52 17.17 0.06
C GLU A 88 4.89 17.48 0.65
N LYS A 89 5.42 16.57 1.48
CA LYS A 89 6.74 16.70 2.11
C LYS A 89 7.90 16.43 1.15
N ALA A 90 7.66 15.63 0.11
CA ALA A 90 8.61 15.38 -0.98
C ALA A 90 8.65 16.53 -2.01
N HIS A 91 9.69 16.53 -2.85
CA HIS A 91 9.86 17.49 -3.94
C HIS A 91 9.00 17.19 -5.19
N LYS A 92 8.29 16.05 -5.19
CA LYS A 92 7.40 15.55 -6.24
C LYS A 92 6.25 14.75 -5.61
N LEU A 93 5.23 14.39 -6.39
CA LEU A 93 4.04 13.71 -5.91
C LEU A 93 4.36 12.37 -5.22
N GLY A 94 3.80 12.16 -4.03
CA GLY A 94 4.19 11.15 -3.05
C GLY A 94 4.07 9.71 -3.54
N MET A 95 3.05 9.39 -4.33
CA MET A 95 2.90 8.07 -4.96
C MET A 95 4.04 7.74 -5.96
N ASP A 96 4.73 8.76 -6.47
CA ASP A 96 5.84 8.67 -7.42
C ASP A 96 7.21 9.06 -6.82
N ALA A 97 7.24 9.43 -5.54
CA ALA A 97 8.37 10.12 -4.93
C ALA A 97 9.66 9.28 -4.79
N ALA A 98 9.55 7.95 -4.80
CA ALA A 98 10.71 7.05 -4.78
C ALA A 98 10.97 6.37 -6.15
N SER A 99 10.00 6.42 -7.07
CA SER A 99 10.17 5.92 -8.44
C SER A 99 11.24 6.71 -9.19
N LEU A 100 11.92 6.08 -10.14
CA LEU A 100 13.06 6.65 -10.85
C LEU A 100 13.14 6.24 -12.32
N SER A 101 13.62 7.16 -13.16
CA SER A 101 14.03 6.89 -14.52
C SER A 101 15.44 6.29 -14.56
N VAL A 102 15.62 5.24 -15.36
CA VAL A 102 16.91 4.56 -15.55
C VAL A 102 17.51 4.96 -16.90
N THR A 103 18.83 5.14 -16.95
CA THR A 103 19.55 5.67 -18.11
C THR A 103 20.45 4.62 -18.73
N CYS A 104 20.28 4.39 -20.04
CA CYS A 104 20.91 3.30 -20.78
C CYS A 104 22.41 3.19 -20.49
N PRO A 105 22.98 1.99 -20.21
CA PRO A 105 24.31 1.85 -19.64
C PRO A 105 25.38 1.86 -20.73
N CYS A 106 24.99 2.13 -21.98
CA CYS A 106 25.90 2.13 -23.10
C CYS A 106 26.85 3.34 -23.02
N GLN A 107 28.06 3.15 -23.54
CA GLN A 107 29.10 4.18 -23.49
C GLN A 107 28.68 5.50 -24.17
N LYS A 108 27.79 5.46 -25.17
CA LYS A 108 27.25 6.67 -25.82
C LYS A 108 26.36 7.48 -24.87
N CYS A 109 25.42 6.84 -24.17
CA CYS A 109 24.61 7.49 -23.13
C CYS A 109 25.45 8.00 -21.98
N ALA A 110 26.38 7.21 -21.46
CA ALA A 110 27.27 7.62 -20.36
C ALA A 110 28.11 8.87 -20.74
N LEU A 111 28.50 9.00 -22.02
CA LEU A 111 29.20 10.18 -22.54
C LEU A 111 28.28 11.34 -22.94
N ALA A 112 26.96 11.11 -23.05
CA ALA A 112 25.95 12.13 -23.36
C ALA A 112 25.23 12.66 -22.11
N ALA A 113 25.27 11.92 -21.00
CA ALA A 113 24.76 12.33 -19.69
C ALA A 113 25.54 13.56 -19.18
N GLY A 114 25.02 14.75 -19.47
CA GLY A 114 25.69 16.03 -19.21
C GLY A 114 25.86 16.94 -20.43
N ARG A 115 25.40 16.53 -21.63
CA ARG A 115 25.35 17.37 -22.83
C ARG A 115 23.94 17.55 -23.35
N SER A 116 23.66 18.70 -23.96
CA SER A 116 22.36 19.07 -24.53
C SER A 116 22.17 18.65 -26.00
N ASP A 117 23.17 18.00 -26.61
CA ASP A 117 23.26 17.67 -28.04
C ASP A 117 23.12 16.15 -28.31
N GLY A 118 22.31 15.46 -27.50
CA GLY A 118 22.06 14.02 -27.65
C GLY A 118 21.66 13.63 -29.08
N ASP A 119 22.26 12.56 -29.59
CA ASP A 119 22.07 12.06 -30.96
C ASP A 119 20.58 11.80 -31.26
N PRO A 120 19.92 12.60 -32.13
CA PRO A 120 18.48 12.51 -32.35
C PRO A 120 18.05 11.23 -33.10
N ASN A 121 19.01 10.43 -33.59
CA ASN A 121 18.75 9.18 -34.32
C ASN A 121 19.06 7.92 -33.48
N HIS A 122 19.14 8.04 -32.15
CA HIS A 122 19.36 6.90 -31.25
C HIS A 122 18.22 6.76 -30.24
N GLU A 123 17.49 5.63 -30.28
CA GLU A 123 16.47 5.29 -29.28
C GLU A 123 17.12 4.96 -27.92
N HIS A 124 17.44 6.00 -27.17
CA HIS A 124 18.10 5.94 -25.86
C HIS A 124 17.10 6.19 -24.71
N VAL A 125 16.16 5.25 -24.52
CA VAL A 125 15.30 5.19 -23.33
C VAL A 125 15.52 3.83 -22.67
N GLU A 126 16.02 3.80 -21.43
CA GLU A 126 16.12 2.53 -20.69
C GLU A 126 14.87 2.20 -19.89
N GLY A 127 14.02 3.20 -19.63
CA GLY A 127 12.69 3.05 -19.06
C GLY A 127 12.55 3.60 -17.64
N ARG A 128 11.58 3.07 -16.92
CA ARG A 128 11.20 3.56 -15.59
C ARG A 128 10.95 2.43 -14.59
N MET A 129 11.49 2.59 -13.39
CA MET A 129 11.22 1.71 -12.25
C MET A 129 10.29 2.43 -11.28
N ASP A 130 9.07 1.91 -11.13
CA ASP A 130 8.18 2.34 -10.05
C ASP A 130 8.63 1.74 -8.73
N VAL A 131 8.78 2.57 -7.69
CA VAL A 131 9.29 2.14 -6.38
C VAL A 131 8.34 2.59 -5.25
N PRO A 132 7.76 1.66 -4.48
CA PRO A 132 7.74 0.22 -4.74
C PRO A 132 6.90 -0.08 -5.99
N MET A 133 7.28 -1.13 -6.72
CA MET A 133 6.44 -1.77 -7.74
C MET A 133 4.99 -1.95 -7.22
N ARG A 134 4.00 -1.58 -8.04
CA ARG A 134 2.57 -1.65 -7.68
C ARG A 134 1.82 -2.58 -8.63
N SER A 135 1.48 -3.78 -8.16
CA SER A 135 0.55 -4.69 -8.82
C SER A 135 -0.84 -4.64 -8.17
N PHE A 136 -1.86 -5.08 -8.91
CA PHE A 136 -3.21 -5.30 -8.42
C PHE A 136 -3.89 -6.45 -9.17
N PHE A 137 -4.97 -6.98 -8.60
CA PHE A 137 -5.87 -7.96 -9.22
C PHE A 137 -7.21 -7.26 -9.48
N ALA A 138 -7.75 -7.26 -10.69
CA ALA A 138 -8.98 -6.52 -10.96
C ALA A 138 -10.15 -6.96 -10.03
N GLU A 139 -10.16 -8.26 -9.73
CA GLU A 139 -11.10 -8.97 -8.87
C GLU A 139 -11.00 -8.56 -7.38
N TYR A 140 -9.86 -8.02 -6.93
CA TYR A 140 -9.72 -7.50 -5.56
C TYR A 140 -9.85 -5.97 -5.47
N TYR A 141 -9.60 -5.24 -6.57
CA TYR A 141 -9.47 -3.79 -6.60
C TYR A 141 -10.48 -3.09 -7.56
N PRO A 142 -11.80 -3.32 -7.41
CA PRO A 142 -12.79 -2.80 -8.36
C PRO A 142 -12.84 -1.27 -8.41
N ASN A 143 -12.72 -0.57 -7.27
CA ASN A 143 -12.76 0.90 -7.25
C ASN A 143 -11.48 1.51 -7.84
N LEU A 144 -10.31 0.92 -7.56
CA LEU A 144 -9.04 1.31 -8.21
C LEU A 144 -9.12 1.17 -9.74
N VAL A 145 -9.58 0.01 -10.23
CA VAL A 145 -9.70 -0.26 -11.67
C VAL A 145 -10.65 0.73 -12.34
N ARG A 146 -11.77 1.04 -11.69
CA ARG A 146 -12.74 2.02 -12.18
C ARG A 146 -12.20 3.46 -12.14
N LEU A 147 -11.39 3.81 -11.14
CA LEU A 147 -10.65 5.08 -11.09
C LEU A 147 -9.65 5.17 -12.24
N TYR A 148 -8.77 4.19 -12.41
CA TYR A 148 -7.77 4.16 -13.49
C TYR A 148 -8.42 4.27 -14.87
N ARG A 149 -9.50 3.52 -15.13
CA ARG A 149 -10.30 3.61 -16.36
C ARG A 149 -10.98 4.98 -16.54
N ALA A 150 -11.31 5.70 -15.47
CA ALA A 150 -11.92 7.03 -15.55
C ALA A 150 -10.89 8.13 -15.86
N ILE A 151 -9.69 8.04 -15.27
CA ILE A 151 -8.59 9.00 -15.51
C ILE A 151 -7.70 8.65 -16.72
N GLY A 152 -8.06 7.62 -17.49
CA GLY A 152 -7.39 7.23 -18.74
C GLY A 152 -6.12 6.37 -18.59
N VAL A 153 -5.79 5.94 -17.37
CA VAL A 153 -4.60 5.12 -17.09
C VAL A 153 -4.74 3.73 -17.69
N LYS A 154 -3.74 3.32 -18.48
CA LYS A 154 -3.66 2.00 -19.10
C LYS A 154 -2.88 1.02 -18.22
N PHE A 155 -3.32 -0.23 -18.21
CA PHE A 155 -2.69 -1.34 -17.50
C PHE A 155 -2.79 -2.62 -18.32
N HIS A 156 -1.95 -3.61 -17.98
CA HIS A 156 -1.82 -4.88 -18.72
C HIS A 156 -1.62 -6.07 -17.78
N ASP A 157 -1.99 -7.26 -18.26
CA ASP A 157 -1.77 -8.53 -17.56
C ASP A 157 -0.28 -8.86 -17.47
N ALA A 158 0.14 -9.35 -16.31
CA ALA A 158 1.49 -9.79 -16.04
C ALA A 158 1.64 -11.31 -16.14
N ASP A 159 2.89 -11.76 -16.12
CA ASP A 159 3.20 -13.15 -15.85
C ASP A 159 3.13 -13.46 -14.33
N ASN A 160 2.20 -14.32 -13.91
CA ASN A 160 2.04 -14.78 -12.52
C ASN A 160 3.15 -15.77 -12.07
N THR A 161 4.32 -15.80 -12.70
CA THR A 161 5.38 -16.74 -12.33
C THR A 161 6.10 -16.38 -11.04
N LEU A 162 6.33 -17.41 -10.21
CA LEU A 162 7.09 -17.30 -8.98
C LEU A 162 8.10 -18.44 -8.79
N ALA A 163 9.16 -18.16 -8.06
CA ALA A 163 10.11 -19.16 -7.55
C ALA A 163 10.33 -18.93 -6.04
N CYS A 164 10.26 -20.01 -5.25
CA CYS A 164 10.52 -20.01 -3.82
C CYS A 164 11.73 -20.87 -3.49
N PHE A 165 12.71 -20.29 -2.79
CA PHE A 165 13.97 -20.94 -2.41
C PHE A 165 14.42 -20.52 -1.02
N ASP A 166 15.33 -21.32 -0.46
CA ASP A 166 15.97 -21.03 0.81
C ASP A 166 17.34 -20.36 0.59
N VAL A 167 17.76 -19.60 1.60
CA VAL A 167 19.07 -18.96 1.66
C VAL A 167 19.77 -19.40 2.93
N SER A 168 20.90 -20.08 2.74
CA SER A 168 21.81 -20.48 3.81
C SER A 168 22.97 -19.48 3.95
N PHE A 169 23.51 -19.38 5.16
CA PHE A 169 24.63 -18.52 5.50
C PHE A 169 25.74 -19.37 6.11
N ASP A 170 26.96 -19.27 5.59
CA ASP A 170 28.08 -20.04 6.15
C ASP A 170 28.31 -19.65 7.62
N SER A 171 28.45 -20.66 8.48
CA SER A 171 28.89 -20.48 9.86
C SER A 171 30.40 -20.67 9.92
N GLU A 172 31.12 -19.65 10.40
CA GLU A 172 32.57 -19.74 10.59
C GLU A 172 32.89 -20.81 11.64
N SER A 173 33.31 -21.98 11.16
CA SER A 173 33.91 -23.07 11.93
C SER A 173 35.43 -23.09 11.72
N GLY A 174 36.04 -21.91 11.67
CA GLY A 174 37.48 -21.72 11.65
C GLY A 174 38.04 -21.50 13.05
N GLU A 175 38.97 -22.35 13.49
CA GLU A 175 39.74 -22.09 14.70
C GLU A 175 40.51 -20.76 14.57
N LEU A 176 40.27 -19.84 15.52
CA LEU A 176 40.94 -18.55 15.60
C LEU A 176 42.43 -18.74 15.91
N THR A 177 43.26 -18.74 14.86
CA THR A 177 44.69 -18.49 15.04
C THR A 177 44.90 -17.02 15.43
N PRO A 178 45.62 -16.71 16.52
CA PRO A 178 45.72 -15.36 17.04
C PRO A 178 46.86 -14.59 16.34
N ASP A 179 46.71 -14.28 15.05
CA ASP A 179 47.57 -13.29 14.39
C ASP A 179 46.80 -12.05 13.95
N THR A 180 47.19 -10.92 14.53
CA THR A 180 46.47 -9.65 14.44
C THR A 180 47.10 -8.76 13.37
N LYS A 181 46.35 -8.49 12.29
CA LYS A 181 46.34 -7.16 11.64
C LYS A 181 45.27 -6.89 10.59
N ASN A 182 44.66 -7.91 9.98
CA ASN A 182 43.52 -7.72 9.06
C ASN A 182 42.26 -8.38 9.63
N ARG A 183 41.40 -7.58 10.30
CA ARG A 183 40.01 -8.00 10.56
C ARG A 183 39.22 -7.82 9.25
N PRO A 184 38.67 -8.88 8.63
CA PRO A 184 37.71 -8.71 7.54
C PRO A 184 36.45 -8.01 8.07
N ASN A 185 35.75 -7.31 7.19
CA ASN A 185 34.55 -6.57 7.54
C ASN A 185 33.45 -7.54 7.97
N ARG A 186 32.75 -7.26 9.09
CA ARG A 186 31.83 -8.22 9.77
C ARG A 186 30.57 -8.58 8.97
N ASN A 187 30.44 -8.03 7.77
CA ASN A 187 29.23 -8.03 6.92
C ASN A 187 29.32 -8.97 5.70
N GLN A 188 30.38 -9.77 5.58
CA GLN A 188 30.57 -10.70 4.44
C GLN A 188 30.55 -12.17 4.89
N ARG A 189 29.41 -12.61 5.45
CA ARG A 189 29.08 -14.04 5.48
C ARG A 189 28.86 -14.49 4.04
N ASN A 190 29.42 -15.63 3.64
CA ASN A 190 29.05 -16.23 2.37
C ASN A 190 27.55 -16.56 2.37
N VAL A 191 26.85 -16.03 1.37
CA VAL A 191 25.42 -16.27 1.16
C VAL A 191 25.28 -17.35 0.10
N ASN A 192 24.57 -18.43 0.45
CA ASN A 192 24.30 -19.52 -0.46
C ASN A 192 22.80 -19.56 -0.82
N VAL A 193 22.49 -19.07 -2.01
CA VAL A 193 21.14 -19.23 -2.61
C VAL A 193 20.96 -20.67 -3.08
N GLU A 194 19.94 -21.34 -2.56
CA GLU A 194 19.63 -22.74 -2.86
C GLU A 194 18.77 -22.87 -4.14
N THR A 195 18.63 -24.10 -4.64
CA THR A 195 17.71 -24.38 -5.76
C THR A 195 16.25 -24.26 -5.30
N PRO A 196 15.33 -23.67 -6.10
CA PRO A 196 13.93 -23.55 -5.71
C PRO A 196 13.28 -24.86 -5.28
N TYR A 197 12.61 -24.85 -4.13
CA TYR A 197 11.82 -25.98 -3.66
C TYR A 197 10.44 -26.01 -4.34
N LEU A 198 9.95 -24.84 -4.77
CA LEU A 198 8.77 -24.65 -5.60
C LEU A 198 9.08 -23.56 -6.65
N SER A 199 8.68 -23.76 -7.89
CA SER A 199 8.62 -22.69 -8.89
C SER A 199 7.50 -22.97 -9.89
N SER A 200 7.05 -21.95 -10.61
CA SER A 200 6.00 -22.06 -11.61
C SER A 200 6.40 -21.47 -12.96
N ARG A 201 5.75 -21.93 -14.04
CA ARG A 201 5.85 -21.38 -15.40
C ARG A 201 4.48 -21.14 -15.98
N SER A 202 4.37 -20.06 -16.74
CA SER A 202 3.14 -19.67 -17.43
C SER A 202 3.19 -20.04 -18.90
N TYR A 203 2.11 -20.64 -19.39
CA TYR A 203 1.95 -21.12 -20.75
C TYR A 203 0.77 -20.39 -21.40
N LYS A 204 1.01 -19.70 -22.52
CA LYS A 204 -0.06 -19.05 -23.28
C LYS A 204 -0.86 -20.12 -24.03
N VAL A 205 -2.16 -20.20 -23.76
CA VAL A 205 -3.09 -21.14 -24.40
C VAL A 205 -3.90 -20.43 -25.50
N SER A 206 -4.11 -19.12 -25.36
CA SER A 206 -4.63 -18.25 -26.43
C SER A 206 -3.97 -16.86 -26.34
N SER A 207 -4.42 -15.90 -27.16
CA SER A 207 -4.00 -14.49 -27.05
C SER A 207 -4.31 -13.91 -25.67
N ASP A 208 -5.44 -14.32 -25.08
CA ASP A 208 -6.04 -13.69 -23.91
C ASP A 208 -6.07 -14.62 -22.69
N HIS A 209 -5.44 -15.81 -22.78
CA HIS A 209 -5.47 -16.81 -21.72
C HIS A 209 -4.10 -17.46 -21.50
N THR A 210 -3.66 -17.43 -20.25
CA THR A 210 -2.37 -17.96 -19.79
C THR A 210 -2.62 -18.88 -18.59
N ILE A 211 -2.04 -20.07 -18.59
CA ILE A 211 -2.14 -21.03 -17.48
C ILE A 211 -0.78 -21.14 -16.80
N THR A 212 -0.73 -20.89 -15.49
CA THR A 212 0.49 -21.04 -14.66
C THR A 212 0.50 -22.41 -14.00
N LEU A 213 1.53 -23.21 -14.26
CA LEU A 213 1.72 -24.57 -13.74
C LEU A 213 3.03 -24.68 -12.93
N PRO A 214 3.13 -25.55 -11.91
CA PRO A 214 4.38 -25.78 -11.20
C PRO A 214 5.42 -26.47 -12.08
N ASP A 215 6.71 -26.13 -11.91
CA ASP A 215 7.83 -26.77 -12.58
C ASP A 215 8.02 -28.21 -12.09
N LEU A 216 8.24 -29.14 -13.03
CA LEU A 216 8.59 -30.52 -12.73
C LEU A 216 9.98 -30.60 -12.08
N PRO A 217 10.16 -31.41 -11.01
CA PRO A 217 11.47 -31.63 -10.44
C PRO A 217 12.37 -32.44 -11.39
N PRO A 218 13.68 -32.17 -11.43
CA PRO A 218 14.61 -32.96 -12.24
C PRO A 218 14.61 -34.42 -11.78
N LEU A 219 14.33 -35.33 -12.71
CA LEU A 219 14.35 -36.77 -12.46
C LEU A 219 15.80 -37.30 -12.52
N SER A 220 16.22 -38.02 -11.48
CA SER A 220 17.46 -38.79 -11.50
C SER A 220 17.14 -40.27 -11.47
N VAL A 221 17.38 -40.96 -12.59
CA VAL A 221 17.16 -42.41 -12.72
C VAL A 221 18.00 -43.21 -11.71
N LEU A 222 19.18 -42.70 -11.36
CA LEU A 222 20.09 -43.33 -10.40
C LEU A 222 19.72 -43.06 -8.93
N ASN A 223 18.90 -42.04 -8.64
CA ASN A 223 18.40 -41.76 -7.31
C ASN A 223 17.01 -41.08 -7.38
N PRO A 224 15.91 -41.86 -7.42
CA PRO A 224 14.56 -41.32 -7.50
C PRO A 224 14.01 -40.78 -6.17
N TYR A 225 14.73 -40.96 -5.04
CA TYR A 225 14.22 -40.58 -3.72
C TYR A 225 13.97 -39.05 -3.57
N PRO A 226 14.87 -38.14 -3.99
CA PRO A 226 14.60 -36.70 -3.97
C PRO A 226 13.40 -36.30 -4.84
N PHE A 227 13.23 -36.95 -6.00
CA PHE A 227 12.10 -36.73 -6.90
C PHE A 227 10.77 -37.12 -6.22
N GLY A 228 10.69 -38.34 -5.68
CA GLY A 228 9.50 -38.82 -4.96
C GLY A 228 9.17 -37.99 -3.72
N ARG A 229 10.18 -37.53 -2.97
CA ARG A 229 9.99 -36.63 -1.81
C ARG A 229 9.41 -35.27 -2.26
N ARG A 230 9.92 -34.68 -3.34
CA ARG A 230 9.42 -33.38 -3.84
C ARG A 230 8.01 -33.51 -4.43
N LEU A 231 7.71 -34.60 -5.14
CA LEU A 231 6.37 -34.90 -5.66
C LEU A 231 5.33 -35.05 -4.52
N LEU A 232 5.71 -35.72 -3.42
CA LEU A 232 4.86 -35.82 -2.23
C LEU A 232 4.64 -34.45 -1.54
N GLY A 233 5.65 -33.59 -1.54
CA GLY A 233 5.53 -32.19 -1.11
C GLY A 233 4.54 -31.41 -1.97
N TYR A 234 4.68 -31.48 -3.30
CA TYR A 234 3.73 -30.85 -4.24
C TYR A 234 2.30 -31.36 -4.05
N TYR A 235 2.09 -32.66 -3.83
CA TYR A 235 0.76 -33.21 -3.52
C TYR A 235 0.18 -32.60 -2.24
N ARG A 236 0.97 -32.45 -1.17
CA ARG A 236 0.51 -31.84 0.08
C ARG A 236 0.17 -30.35 -0.10
N ILE A 237 1.02 -29.62 -0.81
CA ILE A 237 0.78 -28.20 -1.17
C ILE A 237 -0.53 -28.09 -1.96
N ALA A 238 -0.73 -28.89 -3.01
CA ALA A 238 -1.92 -28.86 -3.85
C ALA A 238 -3.20 -29.23 -3.09
N ARG A 239 -3.17 -30.30 -2.28
CA ARG A 239 -4.28 -30.73 -1.42
C ARG A 239 -4.71 -29.61 -0.47
N ASP A 240 -3.75 -29.00 0.20
CA ASP A 240 -3.99 -27.97 1.22
C ASP A 240 -4.43 -26.64 0.59
N TYR A 241 -3.85 -26.29 -0.56
CA TYR A 241 -4.28 -25.16 -1.38
C TYR A 241 -5.74 -25.29 -1.84
N VAL A 242 -6.13 -26.43 -2.42
CA VAL A 242 -7.53 -26.69 -2.85
C VAL A 242 -8.47 -26.64 -1.66
N ARG A 243 -8.08 -27.19 -0.50
CA ARG A 243 -8.88 -27.11 0.73
C ARG A 243 -9.07 -25.68 1.23
N MET A 244 -8.01 -24.89 1.28
CA MET A 244 -8.08 -23.48 1.68
C MET A 244 -8.94 -22.68 0.70
N LEU A 245 -8.78 -22.89 -0.61
CA LEU A 245 -9.56 -22.23 -1.65
C LEU A 245 -11.06 -22.56 -1.54
N ALA A 246 -11.40 -23.82 -1.28
CA ALA A 246 -12.79 -24.26 -1.07
C ALA A 246 -13.42 -23.56 0.14
N VAL A 247 -12.75 -23.57 1.30
CA VAL A 247 -13.20 -22.85 2.51
C VAL A 247 -13.33 -21.35 2.24
N SER A 248 -12.36 -20.75 1.57
CA SER A 248 -12.37 -19.32 1.24
C SER A 248 -13.57 -18.95 0.37
N LYS A 249 -13.81 -19.68 -0.74
CA LYS A 249 -14.93 -19.42 -1.65
C LYS A 249 -16.29 -19.73 -1.00
N GLU A 250 -16.38 -20.77 -0.17
CA GLU A 250 -17.62 -21.09 0.57
C GLU A 250 -18.00 -19.98 1.54
N PHE A 251 -17.10 -19.59 2.45
CA PHE A 251 -17.37 -18.55 3.43
C PHE A 251 -17.59 -17.18 2.78
N MET A 252 -16.93 -16.89 1.65
CA MET A 252 -17.19 -15.67 0.88
C MET A 252 -18.59 -15.68 0.28
N THR A 253 -18.96 -16.72 -0.46
CA THR A 253 -20.27 -16.80 -1.14
C THR A 253 -21.46 -16.86 -0.17
N GLN A 254 -21.27 -17.40 1.03
CA GLN A 254 -22.26 -17.34 2.11
C GLN A 254 -22.30 -15.95 2.82
N GLY A 255 -21.34 -15.06 2.57
CA GLY A 255 -21.21 -13.77 3.27
C GLY A 255 -20.78 -13.92 4.73
N ARG A 256 -20.16 -15.05 5.08
CA ARG A 256 -19.79 -15.48 6.44
C ARG A 256 -18.29 -15.41 6.71
N MET A 257 -17.52 -14.67 5.90
CA MET A 257 -16.06 -14.58 6.00
C MET A 257 -15.55 -14.21 7.42
N MET A 258 -16.32 -13.42 8.18
CA MET A 258 -16.05 -13.09 9.58
C MET A 258 -16.29 -14.22 10.59
N ASP A 259 -16.98 -15.30 10.21
CA ASP A 259 -17.33 -16.44 11.07
C ASP A 259 -16.30 -17.58 11.03
N ILE A 260 -15.25 -17.44 10.20
CA ILE A 260 -14.15 -18.38 10.09
C ILE A 260 -13.53 -18.62 11.47
N GLY A 261 -13.69 -19.84 11.98
CA GLY A 261 -13.19 -20.25 13.29
C GLY A 261 -13.96 -19.66 14.48
N LYS A 262 -15.20 -19.17 14.31
CA LYS A 262 -16.10 -18.89 15.44
C LYS A 262 -16.76 -20.15 15.99
N ASP A 263 -17.08 -21.13 15.13
CA ASP A 263 -17.78 -22.35 15.52
C ASP A 263 -16.86 -23.27 16.37
N PRO A 264 -17.24 -23.65 17.60
CA PRO A 264 -16.43 -24.52 18.46
C PRO A 264 -16.19 -25.93 17.89
N SER A 265 -17.07 -26.42 17.01
CA SER A 265 -16.90 -27.70 16.31
C SER A 265 -15.89 -27.60 15.15
N GLU A 266 -15.80 -26.42 14.53
CA GLU A 266 -14.80 -26.05 13.52
C GLU A 266 -13.63 -25.30 14.18
N TRP A 267 -12.95 -25.95 15.13
CA TRP A 267 -11.67 -25.48 15.72
C TRP A 267 -11.69 -24.06 16.34
N GLY A 268 -12.87 -23.51 16.60
CA GLY A 268 -13.09 -22.14 17.04
C GLY A 268 -13.08 -21.90 18.55
N ASN A 269 -12.89 -20.63 18.92
CA ASN A 269 -12.88 -20.13 20.30
C ASN A 269 -13.86 -18.96 20.54
N GLY A 270 -14.82 -18.76 19.62
CA GLY A 270 -15.83 -17.71 19.72
C GLY A 270 -15.36 -16.28 19.40
N ARG A 271 -14.08 -16.08 19.07
CA ARG A 271 -13.55 -14.81 18.53
C ARG A 271 -13.09 -14.96 17.08
N GLN A 272 -12.72 -13.83 16.47
CA GLN A 272 -12.00 -13.84 15.20
C GLN A 272 -10.66 -14.58 15.36
N VAL A 273 -10.35 -15.43 14.38
CA VAL A 273 -9.20 -16.33 14.42
C VAL A 273 -8.05 -15.77 13.58
N SER A 274 -6.83 -15.86 14.12
CA SER A 274 -5.60 -15.45 13.44
C SER A 274 -5.19 -16.44 12.33
N LEU A 275 -4.38 -16.00 11.37
CA LEU A 275 -3.87 -16.87 10.31
C LEU A 275 -3.09 -18.06 10.89
N ARG A 276 -2.33 -17.86 11.97
CA ARG A 276 -1.66 -18.95 12.71
C ARG A 276 -2.65 -20.02 13.15
N GLU A 277 -3.67 -19.61 13.89
CA GLU A 277 -4.66 -20.53 14.46
C GLU A 277 -5.44 -21.26 13.35
N PHE A 278 -5.74 -20.58 12.24
CA PHE A 278 -6.33 -21.20 11.05
C PHE A 278 -5.42 -22.29 10.46
N LEU A 279 -4.12 -22.01 10.27
CA LEU A 279 -3.16 -22.97 9.72
C LEU A 279 -2.91 -24.15 10.67
N VAL A 280 -2.70 -23.87 11.95
CA VAL A 280 -2.37 -24.87 12.98
C VAL A 280 -3.58 -25.73 13.33
N ASN A 281 -4.71 -25.14 13.71
CA ASN A 281 -5.90 -25.90 14.12
C ASN A 281 -6.58 -26.55 12.91
N GLY A 282 -6.51 -25.89 11.74
CA GLY A 282 -6.88 -26.48 10.45
C GLY A 282 -6.01 -27.66 10.04
N LYS A 283 -4.85 -27.89 10.68
CA LYS A 283 -3.88 -28.97 10.37
C LYS A 283 -3.35 -28.90 8.93
N TYR A 284 -3.05 -27.69 8.48
CA TYR A 284 -2.36 -27.47 7.21
C TYR A 284 -0.92 -28.01 7.30
N SER A 285 -0.40 -28.58 6.21
CA SER A 285 0.95 -29.15 6.21
C SER A 285 2.03 -28.08 6.29
N HIS A 286 3.17 -28.45 6.86
CA HIS A 286 4.37 -27.61 6.85
C HIS A 286 4.81 -27.31 5.41
N ASP A 287 4.72 -28.28 4.49
CA ASP A 287 5.07 -28.08 3.07
C ASP A 287 4.22 -26.97 2.41
N PHE A 288 2.93 -26.92 2.73
CA PHE A 288 2.03 -25.83 2.29
C PHE A 288 2.39 -24.50 2.96
N SER A 289 2.53 -24.49 4.30
CA SER A 289 2.82 -23.27 5.07
C SER A 289 4.16 -22.62 4.67
N ALA A 290 5.17 -23.43 4.35
CA ALA A 290 6.50 -23.00 3.91
C ALA A 290 6.51 -22.31 2.52
N PHE A 291 5.43 -22.43 1.76
CA PHE A 291 5.19 -21.65 0.55
C PHE A 291 4.23 -20.49 0.82
N PHE A 292 3.10 -20.78 1.47
CA PHE A 292 1.99 -19.85 1.63
C PHE A 292 2.35 -18.65 2.51
N VAL A 293 3.04 -18.86 3.63
CA VAL A 293 3.38 -17.76 4.55
C VAL A 293 4.38 -16.78 3.92
N PRO A 294 5.50 -17.23 3.31
CA PRO A 294 6.38 -16.31 2.57
C PRO A 294 5.69 -15.55 1.43
N LEU A 295 4.75 -16.17 0.71
CA LEU A 295 3.98 -15.48 -0.33
C LEU A 295 3.16 -14.31 0.23
N PHE A 296 2.37 -14.54 1.29
CA PHE A 296 1.57 -13.47 1.88
C PHE A 296 2.40 -12.45 2.66
N ALA A 297 3.50 -12.87 3.28
CA ALA A 297 4.47 -11.96 3.88
C ALA A 297 5.10 -11.01 2.84
N CYS A 298 5.33 -11.46 1.60
CA CYS A 298 5.73 -10.61 0.48
C CYS A 298 4.61 -9.64 0.06
N VAL A 299 3.36 -10.11 -0.09
CA VAL A 299 2.21 -9.26 -0.47
C VAL A 299 1.96 -8.15 0.56
N CYS A 300 2.01 -8.49 1.84
CA CYS A 300 1.86 -7.57 2.96
C CYS A 300 3.16 -6.84 3.35
N THR A 301 4.28 -7.15 2.68
CA THR A 301 5.66 -6.69 2.99
C THR A 301 5.98 -6.70 4.50
N CYS A 302 5.74 -7.84 5.16
CA CYS A 302 5.82 -7.98 6.60
C CYS A 302 6.75 -9.12 7.07
N SER A 303 7.03 -9.16 8.37
CA SER A 303 7.67 -10.29 9.05
C SER A 303 6.70 -11.47 9.24
N PHE A 304 7.21 -12.67 9.48
CA PHE A 304 6.36 -13.86 9.70
C PHE A 304 5.56 -13.75 11.00
N GLU A 305 6.12 -13.13 12.05
CA GLU A 305 5.43 -12.78 13.28
C GLU A 305 4.17 -11.96 12.98
N ARG A 306 4.34 -10.86 12.23
CA ARG A 306 3.23 -9.99 11.82
C ARG A 306 2.25 -10.69 10.90
N MET A 307 2.72 -11.47 9.92
CA MET A 307 1.84 -12.25 9.04
C MET A 307 0.96 -13.24 9.82
N MET A 308 1.49 -13.83 10.90
CA MET A 308 0.74 -14.75 11.76
C MET A 308 -0.30 -14.06 12.67
N GLU A 309 -0.23 -12.73 12.85
CA GLU A 309 -1.20 -11.91 13.59
C GLU A 309 -2.41 -11.48 12.74
N PHE A 310 -2.33 -11.55 11.41
CA PHE A 310 -3.43 -11.19 10.52
C PHE A 310 -4.70 -12.01 10.84
N PRO A 311 -5.89 -11.38 10.89
CA PRO A 311 -7.15 -12.10 10.89
C PRO A 311 -7.26 -13.01 9.66
N ALA A 312 -7.62 -14.28 9.87
CA ALA A 312 -7.71 -15.26 8.79
C ALA A 312 -8.71 -14.82 7.70
N CYS A 313 -9.81 -14.18 8.09
CA CYS A 313 -10.83 -13.65 7.17
C CYS A 313 -10.29 -12.66 6.13
N VAL A 314 -9.31 -11.82 6.52
CA VAL A 314 -8.68 -10.82 5.62
C VAL A 314 -7.83 -11.52 4.55
N VAL A 315 -7.08 -12.55 4.96
CA VAL A 315 -6.20 -13.32 4.07
C VAL A 315 -7.01 -14.23 3.15
N LEU A 316 -8.03 -14.90 3.69
CA LEU A 316 -8.87 -15.85 2.97
C LEU A 316 -9.82 -15.16 1.99
N GLU A 317 -10.27 -13.93 2.27
CA GLU A 317 -10.96 -13.11 1.26
C GLU A 317 -10.06 -12.84 0.05
N TYR A 318 -8.80 -12.43 0.27
CA TYR A 318 -7.84 -12.21 -0.82
C TYR A 318 -7.58 -13.49 -1.62
N VAL A 319 -7.48 -14.64 -0.96
CA VAL A 319 -7.45 -15.96 -1.63
C VAL A 319 -8.70 -16.19 -2.47
N ALA A 320 -9.90 -16.02 -1.91
CA ALA A 320 -11.16 -16.29 -2.60
C ALA A 320 -11.40 -15.41 -3.83
N ARG A 321 -10.88 -14.17 -3.82
CA ARG A 321 -11.01 -13.19 -4.90
C ARG A 321 -9.90 -13.33 -5.96
N CYS A 322 -8.65 -13.53 -5.56
CA CYS A 322 -7.50 -13.53 -6.48
C CYS A 322 -7.11 -14.93 -6.99
N MET A 323 -7.57 -16.01 -6.35
CA MET A 323 -7.10 -17.37 -6.65
C MET A 323 -8.24 -18.29 -7.15
N PRO A 324 -7.96 -19.24 -8.06
CA PRO A 324 -6.66 -19.56 -8.66
C PRO A 324 -6.39 -18.81 -9.99
N PHE A 325 -7.39 -18.10 -10.53
CA PHE A 325 -7.37 -17.56 -11.90
C PHE A 325 -7.16 -16.05 -11.99
N GLY A 326 -7.03 -15.35 -10.86
CA GLY A 326 -6.88 -13.90 -10.85
C GLY A 326 -5.63 -13.47 -11.59
N ARG A 327 -5.73 -12.35 -12.30
CA ARG A 327 -4.64 -11.83 -13.14
C ARG A 327 -3.96 -10.66 -12.45
N MET A 328 -2.68 -10.80 -12.16
CA MET A 328 -1.90 -9.68 -11.66
C MET A 328 -1.68 -8.69 -12.81
N GLN A 329 -1.98 -7.41 -12.57
CA GLN A 329 -1.89 -6.35 -13.56
C GLN A 329 -0.93 -5.23 -13.12
N PHE A 330 -0.31 -4.57 -14.10
CA PHE A 330 0.59 -3.43 -13.92
C PHE A 330 0.17 -2.23 -14.77
N VAL A 331 0.39 -1.02 -14.25
CA VAL A 331 0.23 0.23 -15.02
C VAL A 331 1.30 0.29 -16.11
N SER A 332 0.88 0.46 -17.37
CA SER A 332 1.78 0.26 -18.52
C SER A 332 2.88 1.32 -18.63
N SER A 333 2.56 2.58 -18.32
CA SER A 333 3.48 3.73 -18.37
C SER A 333 4.13 4.06 -17.02
N GLY A 334 3.88 3.24 -16.01
CA GLY A 334 4.27 3.46 -14.62
C GLY A 334 3.40 4.46 -13.84
N VAL A 335 3.61 4.54 -12.53
CA VAL A 335 2.74 5.31 -11.60
C VAL A 335 2.77 6.82 -11.81
N ARG A 336 3.78 7.35 -12.50
CA ARG A 336 3.87 8.78 -12.85
C ARG A 336 2.63 9.26 -13.60
N GLU A 337 2.16 8.51 -14.61
CA GLU A 337 0.95 8.83 -15.37
C GLU A 337 -0.29 8.89 -14.45
N VAL A 338 -0.38 8.00 -13.46
CA VAL A 338 -1.45 8.02 -12.45
C VAL A 338 -1.43 9.32 -11.66
N THR A 339 -0.24 9.73 -11.20
CA THR A 339 -0.10 10.96 -10.41
C THR A 339 -0.36 12.23 -11.21
N GLU A 340 0.15 12.30 -12.44
CA GLU A 340 -0.11 13.41 -13.36
C GLU A 340 -1.61 13.51 -13.65
N ASN A 341 -2.28 12.41 -14.03
CA ASN A 341 -3.70 12.39 -14.35
C ASN A 341 -4.61 12.76 -13.16
N LEU A 342 -4.31 12.30 -11.94
CA LEU A 342 -5.05 12.72 -10.74
C LEU A 342 -4.82 14.21 -10.41
N SER A 343 -3.59 14.70 -10.56
CA SER A 343 -3.23 16.08 -10.20
C SER A 343 -3.80 17.17 -11.11
N LYS A 344 -4.23 16.83 -12.34
CA LYS A 344 -4.67 17.78 -13.39
C LYS A 344 -5.64 18.87 -12.95
N ASN A 345 -6.57 18.54 -12.06
CA ASN A 345 -7.65 19.44 -11.63
C ASN A 345 -7.35 20.14 -10.29
N ILE A 346 -6.21 19.85 -9.64
CA ILE A 346 -5.88 20.41 -8.33
C ILE A 346 -5.25 21.79 -8.52
N GLY A 347 -5.93 22.84 -8.02
CA GLY A 347 -5.53 24.23 -8.25
C GLY A 347 -4.17 24.62 -7.63
N THR A 348 -3.84 24.11 -6.45
CA THR A 348 -2.59 24.43 -5.75
C THR A 348 -1.94 23.17 -5.13
N ILE A 349 -0.65 22.96 -5.40
CA ILE A 349 0.15 21.87 -4.83
C ILE A 349 1.43 22.46 -4.21
N HIS A 350 1.62 22.26 -2.91
CA HIS A 350 2.78 22.71 -2.14
C HIS A 350 3.77 21.55 -1.94
N TYR A 351 4.80 21.49 -2.77
CA TYR A 351 5.92 20.54 -2.62
C TYR A 351 6.90 20.98 -1.53
N ASN A 352 7.72 20.05 -1.03
CA ASN A 352 8.67 20.24 0.07
C ASN A 352 8.05 20.86 1.34
N THR A 353 6.72 20.76 1.49
CA THR A 353 5.94 21.47 2.50
C THR A 353 5.36 20.43 3.46
N MET A 354 6.13 20.11 4.50
CA MET A 354 5.66 19.25 5.57
C MET A 354 4.73 20.02 6.50
N VAL A 355 3.58 19.45 6.84
CA VAL A 355 2.65 19.98 7.85
C VAL A 355 3.14 19.55 9.23
N GLU A 356 3.38 20.50 10.14
CA GLU A 356 3.84 20.21 11.50
C GLU A 356 2.71 20.22 12.52
N LYS A 357 1.71 21.08 12.34
CA LYS A 357 0.63 21.26 13.32
C LYS A 357 -0.65 21.82 12.69
N ILE A 358 -1.79 21.49 13.28
CA ILE A 358 -3.05 22.22 13.09
C ILE A 358 -3.52 22.84 14.42
N ILE A 359 -4.17 24.01 14.35
CA ILE A 359 -4.83 24.69 15.49
C ILE A 359 -6.18 25.26 15.03
N GLU A 360 -7.10 25.50 15.96
CA GLU A 360 -8.27 26.35 15.69
C GLU A 360 -7.86 27.83 15.78
N ALA A 361 -8.41 28.69 14.92
CA ALA A 361 -8.25 30.14 15.06
C ALA A 361 -9.10 30.65 16.24
N GLU A 362 -8.64 31.71 16.94
CA GLU A 362 -9.42 32.36 17.99
C GLU A 362 -10.74 32.92 17.42
N ASP A 363 -11.84 32.76 18.16
CA ASP A 363 -13.18 33.18 17.73
C ASP A 363 -13.24 34.69 17.42
N THR A 364 -13.65 35.02 16.20
CA THR A 364 -13.97 36.40 15.81
C THR A 364 -15.25 36.85 16.50
N LYS A 365 -15.12 37.65 17.58
CA LYS A 365 -16.19 38.13 18.47
C LYS A 365 -17.39 38.84 17.80
N GLU A 366 -17.35 39.09 16.50
CA GLU A 366 -18.36 39.83 15.74
C GLU A 366 -19.34 38.93 14.97
N ALA A 367 -19.06 37.62 14.86
CA ALA A 367 -19.98 36.63 14.32
C ALA A 367 -20.00 35.37 15.20
N ASN A 368 -21.16 34.71 15.33
CA ASN A 368 -21.30 33.42 16.03
C ASN A 368 -20.71 32.23 15.23
N GLU A 369 -19.76 32.51 14.32
CA GLU A 369 -19.09 31.53 13.45
C GLU A 369 -17.72 31.19 14.05
N LYS A 370 -17.46 29.89 14.26
CA LYS A 370 -16.17 29.43 14.78
C LYS A 370 -15.04 29.64 13.77
N GLY A 371 -13.84 29.90 14.29
CA GLY A 371 -12.66 30.15 13.47
C GLY A 371 -12.28 28.97 12.53
N PRO A 372 -11.64 29.27 11.38
CA PRO A 372 -11.13 28.23 10.48
C PRO A 372 -10.00 27.42 11.13
N ILE A 373 -9.75 26.22 10.60
CA ILE A 373 -8.57 25.43 10.98
C ILE A 373 -7.34 26.13 10.40
N VAL A 374 -6.35 26.46 11.22
CA VAL A 374 -5.06 27.00 10.79
C VAL A 374 -4.03 25.87 10.75
N LEU A 375 -3.59 25.55 9.54
CA LEU A 375 -2.46 24.68 9.25
C LEU A 375 -1.16 25.45 9.39
N ILE A 376 -0.16 24.85 10.03
CA ILE A 376 1.21 25.37 10.16
C ILE A 376 2.17 24.38 9.49
N ASP A 377 2.93 24.85 8.50
CA ASP A 377 3.97 24.06 7.84
C ASP A 377 5.36 24.21 8.49
N SER A 378 6.29 23.38 8.03
CA SER A 378 7.72 23.35 8.42
C SER A 378 8.51 24.62 8.15
N PHE A 379 7.97 25.58 7.39
CA PHE A 379 8.54 26.92 7.22
C PHE A 379 7.88 27.94 8.17
N GLY A 380 6.92 27.51 9.01
CA GLY A 380 6.14 28.34 9.91
C GLY A 380 5.00 29.10 9.22
N VAL A 381 4.71 28.83 7.94
CA VAL A 381 3.66 29.52 7.19
C VAL A 381 2.30 29.01 7.66
N ARG A 382 1.40 29.97 7.95
CA ARG A 382 0.04 29.72 8.42
C ARG A 382 -0.96 29.84 7.28
N ARG A 383 -1.83 28.84 7.11
CA ARG A 383 -2.92 28.86 6.12
C ARG A 383 -4.23 28.38 6.74
N SER A 384 -5.33 29.06 6.46
CA SER A 384 -6.65 28.80 7.04
C SER A 384 -7.54 27.97 6.10
N PHE A 385 -8.22 26.96 6.62
CA PHE A 385 -9.09 26.04 5.88
C PHE A 385 -10.38 25.73 6.65
N ASP A 386 -11.42 25.35 5.91
CA ASP A 386 -12.69 24.89 6.47
C ASP A 386 -12.61 23.42 6.87
N HIS A 387 -11.95 22.60 6.05
CA HIS A 387 -11.66 21.19 6.35
C HIS A 387 -10.19 20.84 6.13
N VAL A 388 -9.69 19.88 6.90
CA VAL A 388 -8.37 19.28 6.70
C VAL A 388 -8.53 17.77 6.54
N ILE A 389 -7.95 17.20 5.48
CA ILE A 389 -7.93 15.77 5.21
C ILE A 389 -6.50 15.26 5.36
N PHE A 390 -6.27 14.38 6.32
CA PHE A 390 -5.01 13.64 6.43
C PHE A 390 -5.03 12.43 5.48
N ALA A 391 -4.21 12.50 4.44
CA ALA A 391 -3.89 11.41 3.53
C ALA A 391 -2.49 10.80 3.80
N THR A 392 -1.94 11.08 4.98
CA THR A 392 -0.73 10.45 5.54
C THR A 392 -1.07 9.11 6.18
N GLN A 393 -0.07 8.41 6.70
CA GLN A 393 -0.28 7.27 7.61
C GLN A 393 -0.91 7.72 8.93
N ALA A 394 -1.56 6.80 9.65
CA ALA A 394 -2.28 7.07 10.89
C ALA A 394 -1.37 7.56 12.02
N ASN A 395 -0.18 6.94 12.16
CA ASN A 395 0.85 7.37 13.10
C ASN A 395 1.35 8.80 12.80
N GLN A 396 1.58 9.13 11.53
CA GLN A 396 2.00 10.46 11.08
C GLN A 396 0.89 11.52 11.29
N ALA A 397 -0.37 11.14 11.06
CA ALA A 397 -1.52 11.99 11.35
C ALA A 397 -1.64 12.25 12.86
N ALA A 398 -1.59 11.20 13.69
CA ALA A 398 -1.63 11.31 15.15
C ALA A 398 -0.51 12.22 15.70
N ALA A 399 0.73 12.09 15.20
CA ALA A 399 1.84 12.94 15.61
C ALA A 399 1.60 14.43 15.28
N THR A 400 1.06 14.70 14.09
CA THR A 400 0.70 16.06 13.64
C THR A 400 -0.43 16.66 14.50
N LEU A 401 -1.43 15.84 14.87
CA LEU A 401 -2.54 16.24 15.75
C LEU A 401 -2.06 16.50 17.19
N ALA A 402 -1.10 15.73 17.68
CA ALA A 402 -0.45 15.95 18.97
C ALA A 402 0.47 17.19 18.97
N GLY A 403 0.72 17.81 17.81
CA GLY A 403 1.68 18.90 17.66
C GLY A 403 3.11 18.49 17.97
N GLN A 404 3.42 17.19 17.88
CA GLN A 404 4.77 16.67 18.00
C GLN A 404 5.52 16.99 16.71
N ARG A 405 6.76 17.46 16.82
CA ARG A 405 7.65 17.49 15.65
C ARG A 405 7.80 16.05 15.17
N ALA A 406 7.40 15.81 13.93
CA ALA A 406 7.61 14.52 13.30
C ALA A 406 9.08 14.11 13.39
N SER A 407 9.32 12.81 13.53
CA SER A 407 10.66 12.23 13.40
C SER A 407 11.30 12.71 12.09
N LYS A 408 12.65 12.77 12.07
CA LYS A 408 13.40 13.11 10.85
C LYS A 408 12.84 12.33 9.66
N PRO A 409 12.67 12.96 8.48
CA PRO A 409 12.24 12.25 7.29
C PRO A 409 13.11 11.00 7.08
N LEU A 410 12.49 9.91 6.64
CA LEU A 410 13.23 8.74 6.18
C LEU A 410 14.31 9.19 5.17
N PRO A 411 15.50 8.55 5.15
CA PRO A 411 16.59 8.93 4.26
C PRO A 411 16.06 9.12 2.84
N ARG A 412 16.45 10.24 2.21
CA ARG A 412 16.15 10.42 0.79
C ARG A 412 16.73 9.23 0.03
N PRO A 413 16.08 8.75 -1.05
CA PRO A 413 16.66 7.68 -1.83
C PRO A 413 18.09 8.04 -2.24
N PHE A 414 19.04 7.16 -1.94
CA PHE A 414 20.33 7.21 -2.62
C PHE A 414 20.06 6.93 -4.11
N VAL A 415 20.57 7.74 -5.03
CA VAL A 415 20.35 7.58 -6.47
C VAL A 415 21.67 7.76 -7.23
N THR A 416 21.93 6.85 -8.17
CA THR A 416 23.13 6.86 -9.03
C THR A 416 22.90 7.42 -10.44
N SER A 417 21.65 7.57 -10.86
CA SER A 417 21.24 8.34 -12.04
C SER A 417 20.89 9.79 -11.66
N ARG A 418 20.80 10.69 -12.66
CA ARG A 418 20.48 12.11 -12.48
C ARG A 418 19.23 12.44 -13.28
N GLU A 419 18.16 12.89 -12.62
CA GLU A 419 16.95 13.35 -13.30
C GLU A 419 17.06 14.86 -13.65
N ALA A 420 16.40 15.26 -14.74
CA ALA A 420 16.43 16.64 -15.22
C ALA A 420 15.59 17.55 -14.32
N GLY A 421 16.25 18.47 -13.60
CA GLY A 421 15.62 19.40 -12.65
C GLY A 421 16.09 19.22 -11.20
N GLU A 422 16.86 18.16 -10.90
CA GLU A 422 17.41 17.94 -9.56
C GLU A 422 18.56 18.91 -9.23
N ALA A 423 18.36 19.75 -8.22
CA ALA A 423 19.40 20.62 -7.65
C ALA A 423 20.31 19.83 -6.67
N GLU A 424 21.36 19.21 -7.21
CA GLU A 424 22.55 18.60 -6.55
C GLU A 424 22.35 17.59 -5.39
N SER A 425 21.15 17.36 -4.85
CA SER A 425 20.96 16.78 -3.51
C SER A 425 20.89 15.25 -3.45
N ASN A 426 21.91 14.54 -3.94
CA ASN A 426 22.43 13.22 -3.48
C ASN A 426 23.21 12.42 -4.57
N TYR A 427 23.31 12.91 -5.81
CA TYR A 427 23.99 12.20 -6.90
C TYR A 427 25.41 11.73 -6.52
N GLY A 428 25.60 10.41 -6.43
CA GLY A 428 26.89 9.78 -6.13
C GLY A 428 27.47 10.03 -4.72
N ARG A 429 26.76 10.71 -3.82
CA ARG A 429 27.20 10.94 -2.44
C ARG A 429 26.44 10.01 -1.49
N ARG A 430 27.10 8.92 -1.09
CA ARG A 430 26.62 8.03 -0.03
C ARG A 430 26.82 8.74 1.31
N GLU A 431 25.73 9.16 1.96
CA GLU A 431 25.81 9.77 3.29
C GLU A 431 25.90 8.69 4.37
N GLU A 432 26.48 9.02 5.52
CA GLU A 432 26.61 8.08 6.64
C GLU A 432 25.22 7.58 7.11
N HIS A 433 24.22 8.46 7.01
CA HIS A 433 22.81 8.22 7.29
C HIS A 433 22.13 7.22 6.31
N ASP A 434 22.68 6.97 5.12
CA ASP A 434 22.19 5.94 4.20
C ASP A 434 22.58 4.52 4.65
N SER A 435 23.53 4.42 5.60
CA SER A 435 24.07 3.15 6.12
C SER A 435 23.61 2.81 7.54
N THR A 436 22.96 3.74 8.22
CA THR A 436 22.35 3.56 9.54
C THR A 436 20.84 3.37 9.40
N ASP A 437 20.24 2.48 10.18
CA ASP A 437 18.78 2.46 10.33
C ASP A 437 18.33 3.83 10.86
N PRO A 438 17.48 4.58 10.12
CA PRO A 438 17.05 5.90 10.57
C PRO A 438 16.23 5.78 11.85
N GLU A 439 16.37 6.77 12.74
CA GLU A 439 15.68 6.86 14.03
C GLU A 439 14.20 6.53 13.86
N THR A 440 13.74 5.46 14.50
CA THR A 440 12.36 5.00 14.44
C THR A 440 11.42 6.13 14.89
N PRO A 441 10.36 6.44 14.10
CA PRO A 441 9.31 7.34 14.55
C PRO A 441 8.78 6.87 15.91
N GLN A 442 8.86 7.71 16.93
CA GLN A 442 8.24 7.40 18.21
C GLN A 442 6.73 7.55 18.04
N ASP A 443 6.00 6.45 18.20
CA ASP A 443 4.54 6.49 18.20
C ASP A 443 4.02 7.41 19.30
N VAL A 444 2.90 8.08 19.03
CA VAL A 444 2.29 9.01 19.98
C VAL A 444 1.87 8.24 21.23
N GLN A 445 2.49 8.58 22.35
CA GLN A 445 2.14 8.07 23.68
C GLN A 445 0.80 8.69 24.11
N VAL A 446 -0.32 8.13 23.63
CA VAL A 446 -1.67 8.68 23.85
C VAL A 446 -2.01 8.85 25.32
N ASP A 447 -1.56 7.94 26.19
CA ASP A 447 -1.77 8.02 27.64
C ASP A 447 -1.04 9.19 28.33
N SER A 448 -0.09 9.84 27.63
CA SER A 448 0.58 11.06 28.09
C SER A 448 -0.12 12.35 27.67
N LEU A 449 -1.11 12.26 26.77
CA LEU A 449 -1.91 13.40 26.32
C LEU A 449 -3.10 13.63 27.24
N ALA A 450 -3.43 14.90 27.47
CA ALA A 450 -4.57 15.27 28.28
C ALA A 450 -5.89 14.87 27.58
N SER A 451 -6.82 14.27 28.31
CA SER A 451 -8.05 13.69 27.75
C SER A 451 -9.06 14.73 27.25
N ASP A 452 -8.85 16.00 27.58
CA ASP A 452 -9.59 17.17 27.11
C ASP A 452 -9.02 17.76 25.80
N HIS A 453 -7.91 17.24 25.29
CA HIS A 453 -7.34 17.67 24.02
C HIS A 453 -8.32 17.42 22.86
N PRO A 454 -8.58 18.40 21.96
CA PRO A 454 -9.69 18.33 21.00
C PRO A 454 -9.61 17.12 20.05
N PHE A 455 -8.39 16.67 19.72
CA PHE A 455 -8.16 15.53 18.84
C PHE A 455 -7.94 14.19 19.58
N TYR A 456 -8.17 14.12 20.90
CA TYR A 456 -7.82 12.95 21.73
C TYR A 456 -8.46 11.64 21.23
N ALA A 457 -9.76 11.66 20.90
CA ALA A 457 -10.46 10.47 20.39
C ALA A 457 -9.87 9.96 19.07
N GLN A 458 -9.60 10.87 18.13
CA GLN A 458 -8.98 10.55 16.84
C GLN A 458 -7.58 9.96 17.04
N MET A 459 -6.71 10.61 17.82
CA MET A 459 -5.36 10.10 18.11
C MET A 459 -5.39 8.72 18.78
N LYS A 460 -6.33 8.48 19.70
CA LYS A 460 -6.52 7.19 20.36
C LYS A 460 -6.91 6.07 19.41
N THR A 461 -7.68 6.35 18.37
CA THR A 461 -8.01 5.36 17.33
C THR A 461 -6.88 5.23 16.30
N LEU A 462 -6.21 6.31 15.91
CA LEU A 462 -5.09 6.30 14.97
C LEU A 462 -3.84 5.58 15.51
N ALA A 463 -3.61 5.59 16.83
CA ALA A 463 -2.50 4.88 17.47
C ALA A 463 -2.65 3.34 17.48
N LYS A 464 -3.84 2.81 17.14
CA LYS A 464 -4.11 1.36 17.09
C LYS A 464 -3.67 0.68 15.79
N PHE A 465 -3.19 1.44 14.81
CA PHE A 465 -2.72 0.89 13.54
C PHE A 465 -1.23 0.56 13.66
N PRO A 466 -0.82 -0.73 13.74
CA PRO A 466 0.59 -1.09 13.78
C PRO A 466 1.24 -0.86 12.42
N TYR A 467 2.51 -0.43 12.44
CA TYR A 467 3.31 -0.23 11.23
C TYR A 467 4.53 -1.16 11.22
N GLU A 468 4.90 -1.61 10.01
CA GLU A 468 6.12 -2.36 9.76
C GLU A 468 6.99 -1.66 8.72
N ARG A 469 8.28 -1.56 9.01
CA ARG A 469 9.27 -0.92 8.16
C ARG A 469 9.91 -1.90 7.20
N THR A 470 10.02 -1.48 5.94
CA THR A 470 10.51 -2.25 4.81
C THR A 470 11.47 -1.40 3.98
N GLN A 471 12.66 -1.93 3.73
CA GLN A 471 13.62 -1.43 2.76
C GLN A 471 13.29 -2.04 1.38
N VAL A 472 13.29 -1.19 0.35
CA VAL A 472 13.20 -1.59 -1.06
C VAL A 472 14.45 -1.09 -1.75
N VAL A 473 15.19 -2.01 -2.36
CA VAL A 473 16.46 -1.72 -3.04
C VAL A 473 16.33 -2.05 -4.52
N CYS A 474 16.60 -1.07 -5.38
CA CYS A 474 16.73 -1.27 -6.82
C CYS A 474 18.20 -1.53 -7.16
N HIS A 475 18.51 -2.63 -7.83
CA HIS A 475 19.89 -3.04 -8.14
C HIS A 475 19.98 -3.91 -9.39
N THR A 476 21.21 -4.22 -9.80
CA THR A 476 21.51 -5.19 -10.87
C THR A 476 22.17 -6.50 -10.37
N ASP A 477 22.38 -6.65 -9.06
CA ASP A 477 23.00 -7.86 -8.48
C ASP A 477 22.17 -9.14 -8.67
N THR A 478 22.53 -9.95 -9.66
CA THR A 478 21.85 -11.23 -9.95
C THR A 478 22.10 -12.31 -8.90
N SER A 479 22.94 -12.07 -7.88
CA SER A 479 23.13 -13.01 -6.77
C SER A 479 21.89 -13.18 -5.88
N PHE A 480 20.86 -12.34 -6.05
CA PHE A 480 19.56 -12.44 -5.39
C PHE A 480 18.60 -13.44 -6.06
N LEU A 481 18.99 -13.99 -7.22
CA LEU A 481 18.19 -14.93 -8.01
C LEU A 481 18.76 -16.35 -7.90
N PRO A 482 17.97 -17.40 -8.18
CA PRO A 482 18.47 -18.77 -8.25
C PRO A 482 19.71 -18.91 -9.15
N LYS A 483 20.66 -19.78 -8.76
CA LYS A 483 21.93 -19.97 -9.51
C LYS A 483 21.75 -20.40 -10.96
N ASP A 484 20.64 -21.07 -11.27
CA ASP A 484 20.23 -21.42 -12.63
C ASP A 484 19.30 -20.34 -13.20
N PRO A 485 19.70 -19.62 -14.28
CA PRO A 485 18.83 -18.65 -14.95
C PRO A 485 17.52 -19.26 -15.51
N ALA A 486 17.47 -20.56 -15.80
CA ALA A 486 16.23 -21.22 -16.22
C ALA A 486 15.20 -21.36 -15.08
N SER A 487 15.60 -21.03 -13.84
CA SER A 487 14.75 -20.96 -12.64
C SER A 487 14.36 -19.53 -12.26
N TRP A 488 14.84 -18.48 -12.96
CA TRP A 488 14.43 -17.09 -12.72
C TRP A 488 12.97 -16.87 -13.13
N ARG A 489 12.17 -16.23 -12.27
CA ARG A 489 10.76 -15.91 -12.51
C ARG A 489 10.50 -14.42 -12.33
N LEU A 490 9.29 -13.95 -12.64
CA LEU A 490 8.93 -12.54 -12.41
C LEU A 490 9.07 -12.16 -10.92
N LEU A 491 8.63 -13.05 -10.03
CA LEU A 491 8.75 -12.92 -8.57
C LEU A 491 9.65 -14.03 -7.98
N ASN A 492 10.71 -13.66 -7.29
CA ASN A 492 11.66 -14.58 -6.67
C ASN A 492 11.61 -14.38 -5.15
N ILE A 493 10.99 -15.31 -4.43
CA ILE A 493 10.77 -15.26 -2.99
C ILE A 493 11.81 -16.12 -2.28
N ALA A 494 12.49 -15.52 -1.30
CA ALA A 494 13.51 -16.18 -0.51
C ALA A 494 13.22 -16.04 0.98
N LYS A 495 13.58 -17.07 1.75
CA LYS A 495 13.62 -17.04 3.22
C LYS A 495 14.93 -17.65 3.72
N ALA A 496 15.30 -17.39 4.97
CA ALA A 496 16.39 -18.13 5.60
C ALA A 496 16.00 -19.62 5.76
N THR A 497 16.95 -20.54 5.57
CA THR A 497 16.72 -22.00 5.69
C THR A 497 16.16 -22.38 7.07
N ASN A 498 16.53 -21.63 8.11
CA ASN A 498 16.12 -21.82 9.51
C ASN A 498 15.04 -20.83 10.01
N ALA A 499 14.35 -20.12 9.12
CA ALA A 499 13.27 -19.20 9.51
C ALA A 499 12.07 -19.96 10.12
N ASP A 500 11.51 -19.43 11.20
CA ASP A 500 10.28 -19.91 11.80
C ASP A 500 9.07 -19.32 11.05
N ILE A 501 8.63 -20.04 10.02
CA ILE A 501 7.46 -19.67 9.21
C ILE A 501 6.13 -19.64 9.99
N LEU A 502 6.09 -20.20 11.22
CA LEU A 502 4.96 -20.10 12.14
C LEU A 502 5.38 -19.31 13.40
N ALA A 503 6.31 -18.36 13.24
CA ALA A 503 6.88 -17.45 14.23
C ALA A 503 5.94 -17.12 15.39
N THR A 504 6.36 -17.29 16.65
CA THR A 504 5.53 -16.98 17.82
C THR A 504 4.98 -15.54 17.82
N PRO A 505 3.81 -15.26 18.43
CA PRO A 505 3.19 -13.92 18.43
C PRO A 505 4.14 -12.84 18.94
N PHE A 506 4.08 -11.64 18.34
CA PHE A 506 5.04 -10.58 18.63
C PHE A 506 4.96 -10.12 20.10
N ASP A 507 3.77 -10.13 20.71
CA ASP A 507 3.58 -9.81 22.13
C ASP A 507 4.27 -10.82 23.07
N GLU A 508 4.29 -12.11 22.72
CA GLU A 508 5.01 -13.13 23.50
C GLU A 508 6.53 -12.96 23.36
N VAL A 509 7.01 -12.69 22.14
CA VAL A 509 8.42 -12.38 21.85
C VAL A 509 8.85 -11.11 22.61
N ALA A 510 8.06 -10.04 22.55
CA ALA A 510 8.32 -8.79 23.26
C ALA A 510 8.28 -8.97 24.78
N ALA A 511 7.34 -9.78 25.30
CA ALA A 511 7.25 -10.09 26.73
C ALA A 511 8.45 -10.93 27.22
N GLU A 512 8.90 -11.94 26.47
CA GLU A 512 10.10 -12.72 26.81
C GLU A 512 11.38 -11.89 26.71
N LEU A 513 11.50 -11.03 25.70
CA LEU A 513 12.61 -10.05 25.61
C LEU A 513 12.60 -9.07 26.79
N ALA A 514 11.42 -8.60 27.22
CA ALA A 514 11.28 -7.74 28.39
C ALA A 514 11.61 -8.46 29.71
N LYS A 515 11.18 -9.73 29.88
CA LYS A 515 11.57 -10.57 31.03
C LYS A 515 13.08 -10.82 31.06
N THR A 516 13.68 -11.09 29.90
CA THR A 516 15.13 -11.35 29.75
C THR A 516 15.95 -10.10 30.07
N LYS A 517 15.52 -8.91 29.59
CA LYS A 517 16.09 -7.61 29.99
C LYS A 517 16.00 -7.35 31.48
N ARG A 518 14.85 -7.64 32.11
CA ARG A 518 14.68 -7.48 33.58
C ARG A 518 15.65 -8.39 34.35
N ARG A 519 15.85 -9.64 33.90
CA ARG A 519 16.86 -10.54 34.48
C ARG A 519 18.28 -9.97 34.34
N SER A 520 18.72 -9.58 33.14
CA SER A 520 20.07 -9.02 32.97
C SER A 520 20.29 -7.72 33.76
N SER A 521 19.26 -6.90 33.91
CA SER A 521 19.32 -5.67 34.73
C SER A 521 19.44 -5.98 36.23
N ILE A 522 18.78 -7.03 36.72
CA ILE A 522 18.89 -7.51 38.11
C ILE A 522 20.29 -8.10 38.35
N ASP A 523 20.82 -8.91 37.43
CA ASP A 523 22.18 -9.47 37.52
C ASP A 523 23.27 -8.37 37.48
N THR A 524 23.01 -7.27 36.78
CA THR A 524 23.91 -6.09 36.75
C THR A 524 23.85 -5.28 38.05
N LEU A 525 22.69 -5.20 38.71
CA LEU A 525 22.55 -4.53 40.02
C LEU A 525 23.13 -5.38 41.17
N LEU A 526 23.02 -6.71 41.09
CA LEU A 526 23.60 -7.63 42.07
C LEU A 526 25.14 -7.70 41.95
N SER A 527 25.71 -7.45 40.76
CA SER A 527 27.16 -7.39 40.56
C SER A 527 27.80 -6.01 40.85
N SER A 528 26.99 -4.96 41.01
CA SER A 528 27.46 -3.61 41.40
C SER A 528 27.31 -3.30 42.89
N SER A 529 27.02 -4.29 43.73
CA SER A 529 26.70 -4.12 45.16
C SER A 529 27.85 -4.50 46.10
N ASP A 530 29.11 -4.33 45.68
CA ASP A 530 30.31 -4.54 46.51
C ASP A 530 31.43 -3.51 46.18
N ASP A 531 31.38 -2.32 46.80
CA ASP A 531 32.55 -1.69 47.44
C ASP A 531 32.14 -0.56 48.42
N SER A 532 33.05 -0.22 49.34
CA SER A 532 33.05 0.87 50.34
C SER A 532 32.41 0.66 51.74
N GLY A 533 33.19 0.03 52.65
CA GLY A 533 33.77 0.84 53.74
C GLY A 533 33.25 0.76 55.20
N LEU A 534 33.72 -0.25 55.95
CA LEU A 534 34.45 -0.11 57.24
C LEU A 534 33.78 0.48 58.53
N VAL A 535 33.67 -0.35 59.61
CA VAL A 535 34.37 -0.21 60.95
C VAL A 535 33.73 -1.04 62.10
N ASN A 536 34.55 -1.87 62.79
CA ASN A 536 34.37 -2.52 64.12
C ASN A 536 33.21 -3.55 64.30
N ARG A 537 33.32 -4.67 65.08
CA ARG A 537 34.10 -4.92 66.32
C ARG A 537 34.24 -6.44 66.67
N LYS A 538 35.37 -6.85 67.26
CA LYS A 538 35.62 -8.00 68.21
C LYS A 538 35.61 -9.50 67.74
N ARG A 539 36.76 -10.18 67.96
CA ARG A 539 37.02 -11.55 68.52
C ARG A 539 36.01 -12.70 68.19
N ARG A 540 36.42 -13.91 67.74
CA ARG A 540 37.28 -14.88 68.46
C ARG A 540 37.62 -16.17 67.63
N THR A 541 38.90 -16.59 67.62
CA THR A 541 39.47 -17.99 67.64
C THR A 541 39.08 -19.13 66.65
N GLY A 542 40.11 -19.63 65.93
CA GLY A 542 40.33 -21.03 65.46
C GLY A 542 39.84 -21.40 64.05
N ALA A 543 40.39 -22.37 63.29
CA ALA A 543 41.66 -23.14 63.23
C ALA A 543 41.52 -24.21 62.08
N GLY A 544 42.61 -24.59 61.36
CA GLY A 544 42.64 -25.63 60.30
C GLY A 544 42.48 -25.10 58.86
N ASP A 545 43.43 -25.29 57.93
CA ASP A 545 43.70 -26.49 57.07
C ASP A 545 42.55 -26.79 56.06
N THR A 546 42.73 -27.01 54.74
CA THR A 546 43.92 -27.27 53.88
C THR A 546 43.66 -26.87 52.40
N THR A 547 44.69 -26.94 51.53
CA THR A 547 44.75 -26.55 50.09
C THR A 547 44.27 -27.67 49.09
N PRO A 548 44.42 -27.57 47.73
CA PRO A 548 43.73 -26.67 46.78
C PRO A 548 43.22 -27.36 45.46
N ALA A 549 42.60 -26.58 44.56
CA ALA A 549 42.51 -26.74 43.08
C ALA A 549 41.76 -27.94 42.43
N SER A 550 40.74 -27.65 41.58
CA SER A 550 40.83 -27.74 40.10
C SER A 550 39.46 -27.61 39.36
N THR A 551 39.40 -26.67 38.40
CA THR A 551 38.63 -26.69 37.11
C THR A 551 37.25 -27.35 36.98
N ALA A 552 36.23 -26.54 36.65
CA ALA A 552 35.55 -26.57 35.32
C ALA A 552 34.46 -25.48 35.22
N SER A 553 34.49 -24.63 34.19
CA SER A 553 33.42 -23.67 33.89
C SER A 553 33.19 -23.56 32.38
N SER A 554 32.02 -23.99 31.92
CA SER A 554 31.56 -23.88 30.55
C SER A 554 31.15 -22.44 30.20
N GLY A 555 31.80 -21.81 29.22
CA GLY A 555 31.43 -20.48 28.73
C GLY A 555 30.23 -20.53 27.78
N ALA A 556 29.12 -19.92 28.16
CA ALA A 556 28.00 -19.65 27.26
C ALA A 556 28.24 -18.34 26.49
N SER A 557 28.06 -18.37 25.17
CA SER A 557 28.21 -17.21 24.28
C SER A 557 27.02 -16.24 24.42
N SER A 558 27.32 -14.97 24.70
CA SER A 558 26.31 -13.91 24.92
C SER A 558 25.61 -13.46 23.63
N PRO A 559 24.28 -13.21 23.64
CA PRO A 559 23.59 -12.50 22.57
C PRO A 559 23.68 -10.97 22.75
N THR A 560 23.84 -10.26 21.63
CA THR A 560 24.00 -8.80 21.56
C THR A 560 22.71 -8.06 21.95
N THR A 561 22.84 -6.98 22.71
CA THR A 561 21.72 -6.20 23.29
C THR A 561 21.03 -5.27 22.29
N LEU A 562 19.71 -5.42 22.13
CA LEU A 562 18.82 -4.40 21.54
C LEU A 562 18.19 -3.55 22.65
N ASN A 563 18.56 -2.27 22.73
CA ASN A 563 17.86 -1.31 23.59
C ASN A 563 16.45 -1.04 23.05
N ASN A 564 15.49 -0.86 23.97
CA ASN A 564 14.23 -0.12 23.80
C ASN A 564 13.42 -0.26 25.10
N SER A 565 12.70 0.82 25.43
CA SER A 565 12.06 1.08 26.72
C SER A 565 10.56 1.36 26.56
N GLY A 566 9.74 0.73 27.39
CA GLY A 566 8.46 1.26 27.87
C GLY A 566 7.35 1.57 26.85
N SER A 567 6.44 0.62 26.64
CA SER A 567 5.02 0.87 26.32
C SER A 567 4.70 1.66 25.03
N SER A 568 5.13 1.15 23.89
CA SER A 568 4.34 1.18 22.65
C SER A 568 4.73 -0.07 21.84
N THR A 569 3.90 -0.50 20.89
CA THR A 569 4.24 -1.58 19.96
C THR A 569 5.48 -1.17 19.17
N PRO A 570 6.66 -1.79 19.38
CA PRO A 570 7.86 -1.31 18.70
C PRO A 570 7.71 -1.57 17.21
N VAL A 571 7.96 -0.53 16.41
CA VAL A 571 8.00 -0.60 14.95
C VAL A 571 8.99 -1.70 14.55
N SER A 572 8.45 -2.81 14.04
CA SER A 572 9.25 -3.92 13.54
C SER A 572 9.89 -3.52 12.21
N THR A 573 11.10 -4.00 11.97
CA THR A 573 11.76 -3.88 10.67
C THR A 573 11.85 -5.28 10.07
N ALA A 574 11.08 -5.52 9.01
CA ALA A 574 11.07 -6.81 8.32
C ALA A 574 12.39 -7.05 7.54
N SER A 575 13.00 -5.97 7.06
CA SER A 575 14.32 -6.00 6.41
C SER A 575 15.41 -6.45 7.37
N GLN A 576 16.36 -7.25 6.90
CA GLN A 576 17.42 -7.86 7.72
C GLN A 576 16.94 -8.81 8.84
N SER A 577 15.62 -9.00 9.02
CA SER A 577 15.10 -10.08 9.87
C SER A 577 15.30 -11.42 9.16
N TYR A 578 15.92 -12.38 9.86
CA TYR A 578 15.97 -13.78 9.42
C TYR A 578 14.56 -14.42 9.35
N ASN A 579 13.54 -13.77 9.92
CA ASN A 579 12.16 -14.23 9.98
C ASN A 579 11.19 -13.38 9.12
N SER A 580 11.66 -12.94 7.95
CA SER A 580 10.82 -12.34 6.91
C SER A 580 11.12 -12.98 5.55
N ALA A 581 10.24 -12.74 4.58
CA ALA A 581 10.46 -13.11 3.20
C ALA A 581 11.08 -11.94 2.42
N MET A 582 12.18 -12.23 1.72
CA MET A 582 12.77 -11.34 0.73
C MET A 582 12.11 -11.57 -0.63
N ALA A 583 11.67 -10.49 -1.29
CA ALA A 583 11.01 -10.57 -2.60
C ALA A 583 11.81 -9.82 -3.67
N THR A 584 12.45 -10.55 -4.58
CA THR A 584 13.21 -9.98 -5.70
C THR A 584 12.38 -10.05 -6.99
N HIS A 585 11.95 -8.89 -7.48
CA HIS A 585 11.19 -8.76 -8.72
C HIS A 585 12.11 -8.45 -9.91
N ILE A 586 11.90 -9.11 -11.05
CA ILE A 586 12.57 -8.78 -12.31
C ILE A 586 11.74 -7.72 -13.03
N MET A 587 12.11 -6.45 -12.82
CA MET A 587 11.32 -5.29 -13.26
C MET A 587 11.19 -5.18 -14.78
N ASN A 588 12.15 -5.75 -15.53
CA ASN A 588 12.09 -5.85 -17.00
C ASN A 588 10.83 -6.56 -17.52
N ASN A 589 10.20 -7.40 -16.69
CA ASN A 589 9.01 -8.16 -17.06
C ASN A 589 7.70 -7.45 -16.67
N THR A 590 7.76 -6.35 -15.92
CA THR A 590 6.58 -5.62 -15.37
C THR A 590 6.46 -4.19 -15.90
N ALA A 591 7.60 -3.50 -16.10
CA ALA A 591 7.63 -2.18 -16.69
C ALA A 591 7.91 -2.28 -18.19
N SER A 592 6.87 -2.07 -19.01
CA SER A 592 6.95 -2.17 -20.48
C SER A 592 7.99 -1.23 -21.14
N SER A 593 8.41 -0.19 -20.41
CA SER A 593 9.46 0.74 -20.83
C SER A 593 10.89 0.23 -20.60
N LEU A 594 11.09 -0.83 -19.82
CA LEU A 594 12.43 -1.34 -19.50
C LEU A 594 12.97 -2.26 -20.60
N GLY A 595 14.18 -1.96 -21.07
CA GLY A 595 14.91 -2.80 -22.04
C GLY A 595 15.28 -4.18 -21.49
N SER A 596 15.67 -5.12 -22.37
CA SER A 596 15.97 -6.51 -21.98
C SER A 596 17.45 -6.78 -21.63
N THR A 597 18.33 -5.84 -21.94
CA THR A 597 19.81 -5.92 -21.88
C THR A 597 20.36 -6.02 -20.46
N THR A 598 19.92 -5.12 -19.59
CA THR A 598 20.30 -5.06 -18.17
C THR A 598 19.20 -5.73 -17.35
N LYS A 599 19.53 -6.57 -16.35
CA LYS A 599 18.51 -7.06 -15.42
C LYS A 599 18.32 -6.07 -14.28
N PHE A 600 17.15 -5.43 -14.28
CA PHE A 600 16.72 -4.48 -13.27
C PHE A 600 15.91 -5.23 -12.22
N LEU A 601 16.45 -5.26 -11.01
CA LEU A 601 15.89 -5.98 -9.88
C LEU A 601 15.37 -4.99 -8.85
N GLN A 602 14.21 -5.28 -8.27
CA GLN A 602 13.71 -4.60 -7.08
C GLN A 602 13.55 -5.63 -5.97
N THR A 603 14.38 -5.54 -4.94
CA THR A 603 14.33 -6.43 -3.77
C THR A 603 13.70 -5.72 -2.59
N THR A 604 12.59 -6.28 -2.12
CA THR A 604 11.87 -5.87 -0.91
C THR A 604 12.30 -6.76 0.25
N ASN A 605 12.54 -6.18 1.43
CA ASN A 605 13.03 -6.87 2.63
C ASN A 605 14.30 -7.72 2.37
N PRO A 606 15.41 -7.10 1.94
CA PRO A 606 16.67 -7.81 1.76
C PRO A 606 17.12 -8.47 3.08
N ILE A 607 17.27 -9.81 3.06
CA ILE A 607 17.86 -10.59 4.16
C ILE A 607 19.40 -10.62 4.11
N PHE A 608 19.99 -10.17 3.01
CA PHE A 608 21.40 -9.81 2.85
C PHE A 608 21.51 -8.60 1.92
N GLN A 609 22.58 -7.82 2.05
CA GLN A 609 22.76 -6.57 1.30
C GLN A 609 23.38 -6.83 -0.09
N PRO A 610 22.94 -6.13 -1.15
CA PRO A 610 23.54 -6.24 -2.48
C PRO A 610 24.91 -5.59 -2.55
N LYS A 611 25.70 -6.00 -3.56
CA LYS A 611 26.99 -5.37 -3.87
C LYS A 611 26.83 -3.86 -4.08
N PRO A 612 27.56 -2.99 -3.34
CA PRO A 612 27.36 -1.55 -3.39
C PRO A 612 27.41 -0.93 -4.80
N GLU A 613 28.28 -1.46 -5.66
CA GLU A 613 28.47 -1.02 -7.06
C GLU A 613 27.31 -1.38 -7.99
N THR A 614 26.37 -2.22 -7.55
CA THR A 614 25.18 -2.62 -8.32
C THR A 614 23.90 -1.92 -7.88
N VAL A 615 23.94 -1.15 -6.79
CA VAL A 615 22.78 -0.46 -6.22
C VAL A 615 22.46 0.77 -7.06
N ILE A 616 21.27 0.78 -7.64
CA ILE A 616 20.70 1.92 -8.37
C ILE A 616 20.10 2.90 -7.38
N SER A 617 19.25 2.38 -6.47
CA SER A 617 18.67 3.14 -5.37
C SER A 617 18.24 2.28 -4.18
N SER A 618 18.03 2.92 -3.04
CA SER A 618 17.45 2.30 -1.84
C SER A 618 16.48 3.28 -1.19
N ALA A 619 15.26 2.83 -0.88
CA ALA A 619 14.24 3.62 -0.21
C ALA A 619 13.60 2.85 0.94
N TRP A 620 13.27 3.56 2.02
CA TRP A 620 12.55 3.02 3.17
C TRP A 620 11.06 3.36 3.07
N PHE A 621 10.21 2.40 3.38
CA PHE A 621 8.77 2.53 3.47
C PHE A 621 8.26 1.98 4.80
N GLU A 622 7.10 2.46 5.22
CA GLU A 622 6.33 1.90 6.32
C GLU A 622 4.98 1.46 5.75
N ARG A 623 4.44 0.32 6.22
CA ARG A 623 3.12 -0.16 5.84
C ARG A 623 2.30 -0.46 7.10
N ALA A 624 1.02 -0.09 7.08
CA ALA A 624 0.08 -0.55 8.09
C ALA A 624 -0.07 -2.08 8.02
N VAL A 625 -0.09 -2.73 9.17
CA VAL A 625 -0.30 -4.18 9.33
C VAL A 625 -1.71 -4.38 9.91
N VAL A 626 -2.35 -5.52 9.61
CA VAL A 626 -3.67 -5.84 10.15
C VAL A 626 -3.54 -6.81 11.32
N ASN A 627 -4.13 -6.45 12.45
CA ASN A 627 -4.41 -7.35 13.56
C ASN A 627 -5.88 -7.12 14.02
N PRO A 628 -6.42 -7.90 14.97
CA PRO A 628 -7.80 -7.72 15.43
C PRO A 628 -8.10 -6.34 16.06
N GLU A 629 -7.09 -5.67 16.64
CA GLU A 629 -7.26 -4.33 17.21
C GLU A 629 -7.34 -3.25 16.14
N SER A 630 -6.44 -3.29 15.15
CA SER A 630 -6.43 -2.34 14.03
C SER A 630 -7.68 -2.50 13.16
N MET A 631 -8.19 -3.72 13.01
CA MET A 631 -9.44 -3.98 12.30
C MET A 631 -10.63 -3.32 13.00
N LYS A 632 -10.72 -3.44 14.33
CA LYS A 632 -11.70 -2.67 15.13
C LYS A 632 -11.45 -1.15 15.03
N ALA A 633 -10.20 -0.71 14.93
CA ALA A 633 -9.87 0.70 14.75
C ALA A 633 -10.37 1.27 13.40
N VAL A 634 -10.45 0.46 12.33
CA VAL A 634 -11.12 0.85 11.07
C VAL A 634 -12.59 1.17 11.32
N ASP A 635 -13.29 0.27 12.04
CA ASP A 635 -14.71 0.43 12.35
C ASP A 635 -14.95 1.67 13.22
N GLU A 636 -14.16 1.84 14.28
CA GLU A 636 -14.19 3.02 15.16
C GLU A 636 -13.91 4.33 14.38
N LEU A 637 -12.94 4.33 13.46
CA LEU A 637 -12.56 5.51 12.68
C LEU A 637 -13.65 5.89 11.67
N SER A 638 -14.26 4.90 11.00
CA SER A 638 -15.39 5.14 10.10
C SER A 638 -16.61 5.66 10.86
N GLN A 639 -16.92 5.09 12.02
CA GLN A 639 -18.02 5.56 12.86
C GLN A 639 -17.76 7.00 13.34
N GLN A 640 -16.56 7.31 13.83
CA GLN A 640 -16.20 8.68 14.22
C GLN A 640 -16.44 9.67 13.07
N MET A 641 -16.02 9.34 11.84
CA MET A 641 -16.23 10.21 10.68
C MET A 641 -17.72 10.36 10.29
N ASP A 642 -18.55 9.32 10.44
CA ASP A 642 -20.00 9.45 10.25
C ASP A 642 -20.61 10.40 11.30
N GLU A 643 -20.27 10.23 12.59
CA GLU A 643 -20.76 11.11 13.66
C GLU A 643 -20.23 12.56 13.55
N GLN A 644 -19.01 12.76 13.03
CA GLN A 644 -18.45 14.09 12.73
C GLN A 644 -19.30 14.79 11.67
N ALA A 645 -19.68 14.08 10.59
CA ALA A 645 -20.55 14.62 9.55
C ALA A 645 -21.93 14.98 10.14
N GLU A 646 -22.56 14.10 10.90
CA GLU A 646 -23.86 14.35 11.54
C GLU A 646 -23.83 15.59 12.46
N ARG A 647 -22.79 15.76 13.27
CA ARG A 647 -22.61 16.96 14.11
C ARG A 647 -22.46 18.25 13.29
N LEU A 648 -21.75 18.20 12.16
CA LEU A 648 -21.63 19.34 11.24
C LEU A 648 -22.96 19.69 10.57
N LEU A 649 -23.73 18.70 10.08
CA LEU A 649 -25.08 18.93 9.54
C LEU A 649 -26.01 19.53 10.60
N ALA A 650 -26.00 18.99 11.83
CA ALA A 650 -26.85 19.47 12.92
C ALA A 650 -26.51 20.91 13.34
N GLY A 651 -25.22 21.30 13.31
CA GLY A 651 -24.73 22.64 13.62
C GLY A 651 -25.06 23.71 12.55
N GLN A 652 -25.44 23.31 11.33
CA GLN A 652 -25.88 24.23 10.28
C GLN A 652 -27.39 24.53 10.32
N GLN A 653 -28.16 23.85 11.18
CA GLN A 653 -29.61 24.08 11.29
C GLN A 653 -29.92 25.35 12.08
N ALA A 654 -30.72 26.23 11.49
CA ALA A 654 -31.05 27.52 12.09
C ALA A 654 -31.71 27.38 13.47
N GLY A 655 -31.10 27.98 14.50
CA GLY A 655 -31.56 27.93 15.89
C GLY A 655 -30.94 26.82 16.74
N ASN A 656 -30.05 25.99 16.18
CA ASN A 656 -29.42 24.89 16.90
C ASN A 656 -28.02 25.28 17.41
N ASN A 657 -27.85 25.48 18.72
CA ASN A 657 -26.56 25.83 19.33
C ASN A 657 -25.63 24.60 19.54
N ALA A 658 -25.60 23.67 18.57
CA ALA A 658 -24.75 22.49 18.64
C ALA A 658 -23.27 22.91 18.48
N SER A 659 -22.47 22.77 19.54
CA SER A 659 -21.06 23.16 19.51
C SER A 659 -20.23 22.15 18.71
N THR A 660 -20.00 22.44 17.44
CA THR A 660 -19.08 21.71 16.56
C THR A 660 -17.62 21.94 17.00
N SER A 661 -16.84 20.88 17.15
CA SER A 661 -15.42 20.95 17.52
C SER A 661 -14.55 21.20 16.30
N VAL A 662 -13.33 21.74 16.48
CA VAL A 662 -12.28 21.72 15.45
C VAL A 662 -12.04 20.30 14.92
N SER A 663 -12.15 19.29 15.79
CA SER A 663 -12.01 17.88 15.41
C SER A 663 -13.06 17.42 14.41
N ASP A 664 -14.28 17.96 14.44
CA ASP A 664 -15.35 17.57 13.51
C ASP A 664 -15.02 17.94 12.06
N ARG A 665 -14.11 18.90 11.84
CA ARG A 665 -13.69 19.37 10.52
C ARG A 665 -12.39 18.70 10.01
N VAL A 666 -11.89 17.66 10.71
CA VAL A 666 -10.67 16.92 10.37
C VAL A 666 -10.97 15.46 9.98
N TRP A 667 -10.48 15.03 8.82
CA TRP A 667 -10.81 13.75 8.18
C TRP A 667 -9.58 12.89 7.89
N PHE A 668 -9.78 11.58 7.69
CA PHE A 668 -8.69 10.61 7.49
C PHE A 668 -8.96 9.73 6.26
N VAL A 669 -7.99 9.65 5.35
CA VAL A 669 -8.03 8.77 4.17
C VAL A 669 -6.71 8.02 4.03
N GLY A 670 -6.75 6.81 3.47
CA GLY A 670 -5.56 5.99 3.32
C GLY A 670 -5.88 4.50 3.28
N SER A 671 -4.87 3.69 2.99
CA SER A 671 -5.06 2.23 2.92
C SER A 671 -5.41 1.59 4.27
N TYR A 672 -5.15 2.27 5.38
CA TYR A 672 -5.53 1.85 6.74
C TYR A 672 -6.97 2.21 7.11
N ALA A 673 -7.65 3.08 6.34
CA ALA A 673 -8.96 3.62 6.67
C ALA A 673 -10.12 2.84 6.02
N TYR A 674 -9.89 1.58 5.63
CA TYR A 674 -10.87 0.70 5.01
C TYR A 674 -10.57 -0.79 5.31
N PRO A 675 -11.58 -1.66 5.44
CA PRO A 675 -11.35 -3.10 5.70
C PRO A 675 -10.63 -3.82 4.56
N GLY A 676 -10.07 -4.99 4.87
CA GLY A 676 -9.27 -5.81 3.94
C GLY A 676 -7.77 -5.71 4.19
N ILE A 677 -6.94 -6.11 3.21
CA ILE A 677 -5.49 -5.90 3.28
C ILE A 677 -5.22 -4.41 2.94
N PRO A 678 -4.41 -3.66 3.72
CA PRO A 678 -4.22 -2.22 3.56
C PRO A 678 -3.37 -1.85 2.34
N LEU A 679 -4.00 -1.98 1.17
CA LEU A 679 -3.46 -1.79 -0.17
C LEU A 679 -4.23 -0.67 -0.91
N LEU A 680 -4.07 -0.61 -2.23
CA LEU A 680 -4.55 0.49 -3.08
C LEU A 680 -6.08 0.69 -3.07
N GLU A 681 -6.89 -0.35 -2.87
CA GLU A 681 -8.36 -0.24 -2.86
C GLU A 681 -8.84 0.64 -1.71
N GLY A 682 -8.29 0.43 -0.50
CA GLY A 682 -8.64 1.22 0.68
C GLY A 682 -8.29 2.72 0.52
N CYS A 683 -7.22 3.03 -0.22
CA CYS A 683 -6.90 4.43 -0.57
C CYS A 683 -8.00 5.10 -1.40
N VAL A 684 -8.60 4.37 -2.35
CA VAL A 684 -9.64 4.92 -3.23
C VAL A 684 -10.98 4.98 -2.50
N VAL A 685 -11.39 3.92 -1.80
CA VAL A 685 -12.70 3.87 -1.14
C VAL A 685 -12.78 4.84 0.03
N SER A 686 -11.75 4.96 0.87
CA SER A 686 -11.75 5.96 1.96
C SER A 686 -11.79 7.40 1.43
N ALA A 687 -11.10 7.68 0.32
CA ALA A 687 -11.16 8.97 -0.37
C ALA A 687 -12.57 9.33 -0.87
N VAL A 688 -13.31 8.36 -1.44
CA VAL A 688 -14.71 8.55 -1.84
C VAL A 688 -15.58 8.82 -0.61
N GLN A 689 -15.49 8.00 0.43
CA GLN A 689 -16.31 8.15 1.63
C GLN A 689 -16.09 9.50 2.34
N VAL A 690 -14.86 9.99 2.44
CA VAL A 690 -14.57 11.31 3.03
C VAL A 690 -15.07 12.45 2.13
N MET A 691 -14.96 12.33 0.81
CA MET A 691 -15.56 13.29 -0.12
C MET A 691 -17.08 13.36 0.05
N GLU A 692 -17.78 12.21 0.14
CA GLU A 692 -19.23 12.17 0.38
C GLU A 692 -19.63 12.79 1.73
N ARG A 693 -18.83 12.58 2.80
CA ARG A 693 -19.06 13.21 4.10
C ARG A 693 -18.92 14.74 4.04
N ILE A 694 -17.85 15.25 3.43
CA ILE A 694 -17.61 16.70 3.27
C ILE A 694 -18.71 17.35 2.42
N VAL A 695 -19.11 16.70 1.32
CA VAL A 695 -20.19 17.16 0.44
C VAL A 695 -21.53 17.19 1.19
N SER A 696 -21.89 16.10 1.88
CA SER A 696 -23.17 16.02 2.61
C SER A 696 -23.25 16.97 3.81
N CYS A 697 -22.12 17.29 4.46
CA CYS A 697 -22.05 18.30 5.51
C CYS A 697 -21.86 19.74 5.00
N SER A 698 -21.89 19.97 3.68
CA SER A 698 -21.78 21.31 3.07
C SER A 698 -22.97 21.67 2.14
N PRO A 699 -24.24 21.47 2.55
CA PRO A 699 -25.42 21.74 1.72
C PRO A 699 -25.55 23.22 1.29
N ALA A 700 -24.94 24.15 2.01
CA ALA A 700 -24.87 25.57 1.63
C ALA A 700 -24.20 25.79 0.26
N HIS A 701 -23.29 24.88 -0.14
CA HIS A 701 -22.60 24.90 -1.43
C HIS A 701 -23.33 24.12 -2.53
N ARG A 702 -24.50 23.51 -2.24
CA ARG A 702 -25.38 22.76 -3.15
C ARG A 702 -24.70 21.63 -3.96
N LEU A 703 -23.64 21.05 -3.41
CA LEU A 703 -22.85 20.03 -4.09
C LEU A 703 -23.59 18.66 -4.05
N ASP A 704 -23.83 18.06 -5.21
CA ASP A 704 -24.22 16.65 -5.38
C ASP A 704 -23.25 15.97 -6.34
N ALA A 705 -22.43 15.05 -5.80
CA ALA A 705 -21.41 14.35 -6.56
C ALA A 705 -21.95 13.46 -7.71
N ALA A 706 -23.23 13.09 -7.71
CA ALA A 706 -23.87 12.38 -8.83
C ALA A 706 -24.39 13.34 -9.91
N VAL A 707 -24.69 14.60 -9.57
CA VAL A 707 -25.19 15.62 -10.51
C VAL A 707 -24.03 16.40 -11.12
N ASP A 708 -23.16 16.97 -10.28
CA ASP A 708 -22.23 18.06 -10.65
C ASP A 708 -20.88 17.59 -11.22
N ALA A 709 -20.60 16.29 -11.17
CA ALA A 709 -19.39 15.73 -11.73
C ALA A 709 -19.45 15.63 -13.27
N ALA A 710 -18.34 15.89 -13.96
CA ALA A 710 -18.27 15.84 -15.42
C ALA A 710 -18.73 14.50 -16.02
N GLU A 711 -19.31 14.51 -17.22
CA GLU A 711 -19.75 13.30 -17.91
C GLU A 711 -18.57 12.35 -18.19
N GLY A 712 -18.75 11.06 -17.90
CA GLY A 712 -17.68 10.06 -17.99
C GLY A 712 -16.64 10.07 -16.85
N SER A 713 -16.73 10.99 -15.88
CA SER A 713 -15.87 11.03 -14.66
C SER A 713 -16.03 9.79 -13.77
N PHE A 714 -15.09 9.60 -12.83
CA PHE A 714 -15.19 8.52 -11.83
C PHE A 714 -16.51 8.59 -11.05
N LEU A 715 -16.92 9.78 -10.58
CA LEU A 715 -18.11 9.96 -9.74
C LEU A 715 -19.43 9.59 -10.44
N LYS A 716 -19.55 9.87 -11.75
CA LYS A 716 -20.66 9.40 -12.59
C LYS A 716 -20.62 7.88 -12.77
N ARG A 717 -19.44 7.32 -13.06
CA ARG A 717 -19.22 5.86 -13.15
C ARG A 717 -19.40 5.14 -11.81
N ASP A 718 -19.41 5.86 -10.69
CA ASP A 718 -19.57 5.33 -9.33
C ASP A 718 -20.96 5.53 -8.73
N ALA A 719 -21.76 6.44 -9.28
CA ALA A 719 -23.14 6.67 -8.84
C ALA A 719 -23.97 5.37 -8.71
N PRO A 720 -23.93 4.39 -9.65
CA PRO A 720 -24.68 3.14 -9.48
C PRO A 720 -24.19 2.27 -8.31
N MET A 721 -22.89 2.28 -7.97
CA MET A 721 -22.37 1.53 -6.82
C MET A 721 -22.70 2.24 -5.51
N ARG A 722 -22.51 3.57 -5.46
CA ARG A 722 -22.83 4.40 -4.29
C ARG A 722 -24.32 4.30 -3.95
N GLU A 723 -25.19 4.30 -4.95
CA GLU A 723 -26.63 4.09 -4.76
C GLU A 723 -26.97 2.69 -4.23
N ARG A 724 -26.33 1.62 -4.74
CA ARG A 724 -26.51 0.26 -4.20
C ARG A 724 -26.05 0.18 -2.74
N ARG A 725 -24.92 0.79 -2.40
CA ARG A 725 -24.39 0.84 -1.02
C ARG A 725 -25.33 1.61 -0.10
N ARG A 726 -25.84 2.77 -0.53
CA ARG A 726 -26.84 3.58 0.19
C ARG A 726 -28.10 2.76 0.46
N ARG A 727 -28.72 2.18 -0.58
CA ARG A 727 -29.94 1.41 -0.43
C ARG A 727 -29.78 0.19 0.48
N ARG A 728 -28.63 -0.50 0.43
CA ARG A 728 -28.34 -1.60 1.38
C ARG A 728 -28.16 -1.11 2.81
N LYS A 729 -27.57 0.07 3.04
CA LYS A 729 -27.49 0.70 4.37
C LYS A 729 -28.91 1.03 4.87
N GLU A 730 -29.74 1.66 4.05
CA GLU A 730 -31.16 1.94 4.37
C GLU A 730 -31.97 0.67 4.67
N GLU A 731 -31.82 -0.39 3.85
CA GLU A 731 -32.42 -1.72 4.08
C GLU A 731 -31.95 -2.35 5.41
N GLN A 732 -30.67 -2.19 5.76
CA GLN A 732 -30.08 -2.69 7.01
C GLN A 732 -30.53 -1.89 8.23
N ASP A 733 -30.56 -0.57 8.16
CA ASP A 733 -31.03 0.32 9.23
C ASP A 733 -32.51 0.07 9.54
N PHE A 734 -33.34 -0.12 8.50
CA PHE A 734 -34.74 -0.52 8.64
C PHE A 734 -34.91 -1.94 9.22
N ALA A 735 -34.05 -2.89 8.82
CA ALA A 735 -34.05 -4.24 9.38
C ALA A 735 -33.60 -4.25 10.86
N ALA A 736 -32.64 -3.40 11.23
CA ALA A 736 -32.17 -3.26 12.62
C ALA A 736 -33.27 -2.68 13.52
N GLN A 737 -34.01 -1.67 13.04
CA GLN A 737 -35.15 -1.07 13.75
C GLN A 737 -36.34 -2.03 13.92
N SER A 738 -36.44 -3.09 13.11
CA SER A 738 -37.55 -4.06 13.17
C SER A 738 -37.18 -5.40 13.84
N ASN A 739 -35.91 -5.80 13.86
CA ASN A 739 -35.45 -7.08 14.40
C ASN A 739 -35.04 -7.08 15.89
N GLU A 740 -35.37 -6.06 16.68
CA GLU A 740 -35.15 -6.10 18.15
C GLU A 740 -35.83 -7.31 18.85
N ALA A 741 -36.75 -8.01 18.16
CA ALA A 741 -37.50 -9.16 18.66
C ALA A 741 -36.96 -10.56 18.31
N GLN A 742 -35.94 -10.72 17.46
CA GLN A 742 -35.41 -12.04 17.06
C GLN A 742 -33.89 -12.16 17.19
N GLY A 743 -33.46 -13.19 17.94
CA GLY A 743 -32.15 -13.26 18.60
C GLY A 743 -30.93 -13.62 17.75
N ASP A 744 -30.93 -13.38 16.44
CA ASP A 744 -29.77 -13.62 15.57
C ASP A 744 -29.10 -12.29 15.18
N LYS A 745 -28.25 -11.78 16.08
CA LYS A 745 -27.58 -10.48 15.92
C LYS A 745 -26.44 -10.55 14.90
N GLN A 746 -26.77 -10.36 13.63
CA GLN A 746 -25.77 -10.14 12.58
C GLN A 746 -24.89 -8.92 12.90
N ASP A 747 -23.59 -9.05 12.63
CA ASP A 747 -22.59 -8.02 12.83
C ASP A 747 -22.84 -6.82 11.90
N GLN A 748 -23.12 -5.63 12.45
CA GLN A 748 -23.37 -4.40 11.68
C GLN A 748 -22.16 -3.45 11.67
N SER A 749 -20.98 -3.90 12.11
CA SER A 749 -19.75 -3.12 11.94
C SER A 749 -19.45 -2.86 10.46
N PRO A 750 -18.77 -1.75 10.10
CA PRO A 750 -18.32 -1.49 8.73
C PRO A 750 -17.56 -2.69 8.11
N SER A 751 -16.69 -3.34 8.89
CA SER A 751 -16.02 -4.58 8.54
C SER A 751 -16.98 -5.76 8.34
N GLY A 752 -17.94 -5.97 9.25
CA GLY A 752 -18.96 -7.02 9.16
C GLY A 752 -19.88 -6.88 7.94
N VAL A 753 -20.17 -5.65 7.50
CA VAL A 753 -20.91 -5.34 6.27
C VAL A 753 -20.04 -5.56 5.03
N TYR A 754 -18.78 -5.08 5.05
CA TYR A 754 -17.81 -5.28 3.98
C TYR A 754 -17.64 -6.76 3.63
N PHE A 755 -17.25 -7.58 4.61
CA PHE A 755 -16.98 -9.01 4.42
C PHE A 755 -18.22 -9.84 4.02
N ARG A 756 -19.43 -9.30 4.20
CA ARG A 756 -20.70 -9.92 3.74
C ARG A 756 -21.07 -9.56 2.31
N THR A 757 -20.66 -8.38 1.82
CA THR A 757 -21.25 -7.76 0.61
C THR A 757 -20.26 -7.32 -0.48
N ALA A 758 -19.00 -7.01 -0.15
CA ALA A 758 -18.04 -6.43 -1.10
C ALA A 758 -17.78 -7.33 -2.34
N TRP A 759 -17.81 -8.65 -2.16
CA TRP A 759 -17.67 -9.61 -3.25
C TRP A 759 -18.84 -9.58 -4.24
N LYS A 760 -20.07 -9.30 -3.78
CA LYS A 760 -21.26 -9.17 -4.64
C LYS A 760 -21.14 -7.96 -5.53
N ASP A 761 -20.70 -6.82 -4.98
CA ASP A 761 -20.46 -5.59 -5.74
C ASP A 761 -19.43 -5.79 -6.84
N THR A 762 -18.42 -6.65 -6.60
CA THR A 762 -17.38 -6.95 -7.57
C THR A 762 -17.93 -7.77 -8.75
N LEU A 763 -18.66 -8.85 -8.47
CA LEU A 763 -19.25 -9.71 -9.51
C LEU A 763 -20.30 -8.96 -10.36
N GLU A 764 -21.11 -8.11 -9.74
CA GLU A 764 -22.07 -7.25 -10.45
C GLU A 764 -21.35 -6.24 -11.36
N ASP A 765 -20.28 -5.60 -10.88
CA ASP A 765 -19.50 -4.64 -11.65
C ASP A 765 -18.73 -5.30 -12.82
N GLU A 766 -18.18 -6.50 -12.63
CA GLU A 766 -17.54 -7.26 -13.71
C GLU A 766 -18.54 -7.59 -14.82
N GLN A 767 -19.73 -8.09 -14.48
CA GLN A 767 -20.80 -8.36 -15.45
C GLN A 767 -21.25 -7.10 -16.21
N ILE A 768 -21.38 -5.97 -15.52
CA ILE A 768 -21.71 -4.68 -16.15
C ILE A 768 -20.57 -4.24 -17.09
N TRP A 769 -19.31 -4.37 -16.66
CA TRP A 769 -18.16 -4.02 -17.48
C TRP A 769 -18.04 -4.90 -18.73
N GLU A 770 -18.17 -6.22 -18.60
CA GLU A 770 -18.17 -7.15 -19.74
C GLU A 770 -19.27 -6.82 -20.75
N GLN A 771 -20.47 -6.47 -20.28
CA GLN A 771 -21.56 -6.03 -21.15
C GLN A 771 -21.24 -4.71 -21.86
N GLN A 772 -20.70 -3.71 -21.14
CA GLN A 772 -20.31 -2.43 -21.72
C GLN A 772 -19.18 -2.56 -22.74
N GLU A 773 -18.17 -3.37 -22.42
CA GLU A 773 -17.01 -3.61 -23.28
C GLU A 773 -17.40 -4.41 -24.53
N LYS A 774 -18.29 -5.41 -24.38
CA LYS A 774 -18.90 -6.10 -25.52
C LYS A 774 -19.67 -5.13 -26.42
N LEU A 775 -20.49 -4.24 -25.85
CA LEU A 775 -21.20 -3.20 -26.60
C LEU A 775 -20.24 -2.18 -27.26
N ARG A 776 -19.10 -1.87 -26.63
CA ARG A 776 -18.05 -1.02 -27.23
C ARG A 776 -17.42 -1.71 -28.42
N LEU A 777 -16.99 -2.97 -28.28
CA LEU A 777 -16.41 -3.77 -29.35
C LEU A 777 -17.41 -4.04 -30.49
N GLU A 778 -18.71 -4.19 -30.19
CA GLU A 778 -19.77 -4.29 -31.20
C GLU A 778 -19.97 -2.96 -31.94
N LYS A 779 -19.91 -1.80 -31.27
CA LYS A 779 -19.91 -0.47 -31.91
C LYS A 779 -18.65 -0.21 -32.74
N GLU A 780 -17.49 -0.65 -32.28
CA GLU A 780 -16.22 -0.54 -33.00
C GLU A 780 -16.18 -1.46 -34.23
N LYS A 781 -16.75 -2.67 -34.14
CA LYS A 781 -16.97 -3.53 -35.31
C LYS A 781 -17.99 -2.93 -36.27
N ALA A 782 -19.11 -2.40 -35.79
CA ALA A 782 -20.12 -1.76 -36.63
C ALA A 782 -19.62 -0.47 -37.33
N THR A 783 -18.61 0.21 -36.77
CA THR A 783 -17.92 1.35 -37.41
C THR A 783 -16.74 0.92 -38.27
N ALA A 784 -16.11 -0.23 -37.99
CA ALA A 784 -15.07 -0.84 -38.82
C ALA A 784 -15.63 -1.56 -40.06
N ASP A 785 -16.86 -2.07 -40.03
CA ASP A 785 -17.56 -2.72 -41.17
C ASP A 785 -17.81 -1.79 -42.38
N GLY A 786 -17.42 -0.52 -42.29
CA GLY A 786 -17.17 0.35 -43.45
C GLY A 786 -15.92 -0.03 -44.28
N ARG A 787 -15.11 -1.01 -43.83
CA ARG A 787 -13.98 -1.62 -44.54
C ARG A 787 -13.90 -3.11 -44.25
N GLU A 788 -14.23 -3.93 -45.25
CA GLU A 788 -14.19 -5.40 -45.16
C GLU A 788 -12.80 -5.94 -44.74
N VAL A 789 -12.74 -6.70 -43.64
CA VAL A 789 -11.87 -7.88 -43.52
C VAL A 789 -12.63 -8.98 -42.80
N SER A 790 -12.70 -10.17 -43.42
CA SER A 790 -13.34 -11.35 -42.86
C SER A 790 -12.49 -12.01 -41.78
N GLU A 791 -13.09 -12.32 -40.62
CA GLU A 791 -12.53 -13.31 -39.70
C GLU A 791 -13.61 -14.30 -39.21
N LYS A 792 -13.25 -15.59 -39.15
CA LYS A 792 -14.17 -16.71 -38.83
C LYS A 792 -13.63 -17.54 -37.66
N LYS A 793 -14.58 -17.95 -36.80
CA LYS A 793 -14.54 -19.01 -35.75
C LYS A 793 -14.23 -18.54 -34.32
N GLY A 794 -14.88 -19.22 -33.36
CA GLY A 794 -14.68 -19.05 -31.92
C GLY A 794 -15.83 -19.55 -31.03
N HIS A 795 -17.00 -19.85 -31.59
CA HIS A 795 -18.28 -19.98 -30.87
C HIS A 795 -18.44 -21.15 -29.87
N PHE A 796 -17.42 -21.98 -29.64
CA PHE A 796 -17.50 -23.14 -28.75
C PHE A 796 -16.99 -22.85 -27.31
N LEU A 797 -15.97 -21.99 -27.16
CA LEU A 797 -15.38 -21.70 -25.84
C LEU A 797 -16.15 -20.65 -25.03
N SER A 798 -16.89 -19.74 -25.70
CA SER A 798 -17.78 -18.78 -25.03
C SER A 798 -18.90 -19.47 -24.22
N ALA A 799 -19.33 -20.68 -24.60
CA ALA A 799 -20.30 -21.45 -23.84
C ALA A 799 -19.75 -22.01 -22.51
N VAL A 800 -18.42 -22.20 -22.42
CA VAL A 800 -17.75 -22.68 -21.20
C VAL A 800 -17.68 -21.57 -20.15
N GLY A 801 -17.52 -20.31 -20.56
CA GLY A 801 -17.46 -19.15 -19.66
C GLY A 801 -18.75 -18.85 -18.88
N LEU A 802 -19.91 -19.37 -19.31
CA LEU A 802 -21.15 -19.27 -18.52
C LEU A 802 -21.31 -20.41 -17.49
N TRP A 803 -20.48 -21.46 -17.54
CA TRP A 803 -20.57 -22.62 -16.63
C TRP A 803 -19.61 -22.55 -15.43
N THR A 804 -18.71 -21.56 -15.39
CA THR A 804 -17.67 -21.41 -14.35
C THR A 804 -18.16 -20.78 -13.04
N SER A 805 -19.40 -20.29 -12.97
CA SER A 805 -19.96 -19.68 -11.75
C SER A 805 -20.26 -20.67 -10.62
N ASN A 806 -20.09 -21.98 -10.85
CA ASN A 806 -20.32 -23.02 -9.85
C ASN A 806 -18.97 -23.56 -9.32
N VAL A 807 -18.68 -23.29 -8.04
CA VAL A 807 -17.47 -23.72 -7.34
C VAL A 807 -17.23 -25.23 -7.45
N TYR A 808 -18.29 -26.06 -7.44
CA TYR A 808 -18.14 -27.51 -7.60
C TYR A 808 -17.70 -27.90 -9.02
N VAL A 809 -18.07 -27.12 -10.03
CA VAL A 809 -17.63 -27.30 -11.43
C VAL A 809 -16.20 -26.84 -11.60
N GLU A 810 -15.80 -25.71 -11.01
CA GLU A 810 -14.40 -25.27 -10.98
C GLU A 810 -13.49 -26.29 -10.27
N VAL A 811 -13.89 -26.76 -9.08
CA VAL A 811 -13.13 -27.76 -8.32
C VAL A 811 -13.10 -29.10 -9.04
N ALA A 812 -14.20 -29.54 -9.69
CA ALA A 812 -14.19 -30.73 -10.53
C ALA A 812 -13.27 -30.59 -11.75
N TRP A 813 -13.23 -29.41 -12.39
CA TRP A 813 -12.28 -29.12 -13.48
C TRP A 813 -10.84 -29.08 -13.00
N MET A 814 -10.56 -28.47 -11.84
CA MET A 814 -9.21 -28.50 -11.25
C MET A 814 -8.80 -29.94 -10.91
N LEU A 815 -9.67 -30.73 -10.28
CA LEU A 815 -9.40 -32.14 -9.99
C LEU A 815 -9.20 -32.95 -11.28
N LEU A 816 -9.98 -32.68 -12.33
CA LEU A 816 -9.81 -33.32 -13.64
C LEU A 816 -8.47 -32.92 -14.29
N LEU A 817 -8.09 -31.64 -14.26
CA LEU A 817 -6.79 -31.17 -14.76
C LEU A 817 -5.62 -31.73 -13.95
N TYR A 818 -5.75 -31.85 -12.62
CA TYR A 818 -4.77 -32.52 -11.77
C TYR A 818 -4.69 -34.02 -12.06
N LEU A 819 -5.82 -34.71 -12.29
CA LEU A 819 -5.84 -36.12 -12.67
C LEU A 819 -5.25 -36.34 -14.08
N LEU A 820 -5.52 -35.44 -15.03
CA LEU A 820 -4.94 -35.45 -16.37
C LEU A 820 -3.43 -35.15 -16.31
N ALA A 821 -2.98 -34.22 -15.48
CA ALA A 821 -1.57 -33.98 -15.22
C ALA A 821 -0.90 -35.20 -14.59
N ILE A 822 -1.51 -35.82 -13.57
CA ILE A 822 -1.02 -37.08 -12.96
C ILE A 822 -0.97 -38.22 -13.99
N PHE A 823 -1.95 -38.31 -14.89
CA PHE A 823 -1.98 -39.30 -15.97
C PHE A 823 -0.91 -39.02 -17.04
N GLN A 824 -0.69 -37.77 -17.41
CA GLN A 824 0.39 -37.34 -18.30
C GLN A 824 1.77 -37.62 -17.67
N TRP A 825 1.93 -37.34 -16.36
CA TRP A 825 3.14 -37.67 -15.60
C TRP A 825 3.36 -39.18 -15.54
N TRP A 826 2.30 -39.97 -15.38
CA TRP A 826 2.37 -41.44 -15.42
C TRP A 826 2.75 -41.95 -16.82
N MET A 827 2.22 -41.36 -17.89
CA MET A 827 2.61 -41.66 -19.28
C MET A 827 4.07 -41.32 -19.56
N VAL A 828 4.53 -40.12 -19.18
CA VAL A 828 5.95 -39.72 -19.33
C VAL A 828 6.86 -40.67 -18.54
N PHE A 829 6.49 -41.01 -17.30
CA PHE A 829 7.21 -42.00 -16.49
C PHE A 829 7.28 -43.39 -17.17
N MET A 830 6.19 -43.86 -17.78
CA MET A 830 6.15 -45.12 -18.54
C MET A 830 6.99 -45.08 -19.83
N ILE A 831 7.16 -43.90 -20.45
CA ILE A 831 7.97 -43.74 -21.68
C ILE A 831 9.47 -43.63 -21.33
N GLU A 832 9.83 -42.83 -20.33
CA GLU A 832 11.23 -42.64 -19.91
C GLU A 832 11.81 -43.90 -19.24
N SER A 833 10.99 -44.67 -18.49
CA SER A 833 11.43 -45.95 -17.91
C SER A 833 11.70 -47.05 -18.95
N VAL A 834 11.24 -46.87 -20.20
CA VAL A 834 11.54 -47.74 -21.35
C VAL A 834 12.71 -47.19 -22.19
N GLY A 835 13.33 -46.07 -21.78
CA GLY A 835 14.53 -45.51 -22.40
C GLY A 835 14.27 -44.63 -23.63
N PHE A 836 13.04 -44.16 -23.82
CA PHE A 836 12.70 -43.18 -24.86
C PHE A 836 12.75 -41.74 -24.33
N ASP A 837 13.11 -40.80 -25.21
CA ASP A 837 13.21 -39.37 -24.90
C ASP A 837 11.81 -38.75 -24.75
N GLY A 838 11.31 -38.72 -23.50
CA GLY A 838 9.98 -38.24 -23.14
C GLY A 838 9.73 -36.75 -23.40
N SER A 839 10.79 -35.96 -23.61
CA SER A 839 10.72 -34.51 -23.81
C SER A 839 9.85 -34.08 -24.99
N ARG A 840 9.78 -34.90 -26.04
CA ARG A 840 9.00 -34.62 -27.26
C ARG A 840 7.52 -34.99 -27.15
N TRP A 841 7.15 -35.81 -26.16
CA TRP A 841 5.77 -36.17 -25.85
C TRP A 841 5.14 -35.30 -24.76
N ALA A 842 5.94 -34.75 -23.84
CA ALA A 842 5.43 -33.80 -22.83
C ALA A 842 4.94 -32.45 -23.42
N MET A 843 5.29 -32.15 -24.67
CA MET A 843 4.86 -30.98 -25.44
C MET A 843 3.59 -31.22 -26.29
N ALA A 844 3.07 -32.46 -26.32
CA ALA A 844 1.90 -32.87 -27.09
C ALA A 844 0.71 -33.25 -26.18
#